data_AF-A0A9W8NG91-F1
#
_entry.id   AF-A0A9W8NG91-F1
#
_cell.length_a   1.000
_cell.length_b   1.000
_cell.length_c   1.000
_cell.angle_alpha   90.00
_cell.angle_beta   90.00
_cell.angle_gamma   90.00
#
_symmetry.space_group_name_H-M   'P 1'
#
loop_
_entity.id
_entity.type
_entity.pdbx_description
1 polymer ?
#
loop_
_entity_poly.entity_id
_entity_poly.type
_entity_poly.pdbx_seq_one_letter_code
_entity_poly.pdbx_strand_id
1 'polypeptide(L)'
;MPDRIYVHLVIPGHHFKVKVIFKSLAPRDGPIEMGSASLLDLPRDILFMLPEYLHNIEDFMNLASTCTQLRECMSTTRSNTILRLAAAQSRVFFRPSPLFLATATARELGNWARQSDANEQELALRLEEGVDGLLDLALDHCGLTMERIRKLHRLRFSLINPVADVIDQCVGRQWYSTPNFWNGGVDDAYTIDAEPVDTFFHLAMYGELFAPDFEPILNQDSQARRLSADTRLQFLKYCVPDFACHLHGRNGQMAATFSDMAPDPRRNVKDTGPYAKGEDGRYPFMHSNNIALTWTIRSSRFRPRYKALRAKAGVPEFQEDFDDGWWYVENSTQDWRQRFWENIMICQGLEGLGMLRPNMEDKWMGKIREWREKIAKLDREPPVDRHYAKPMLDEMDKTFRVTRSSLSSNTKRRARRRRNRAVYSARTAKEYFETGRDTRFQYESYLGDGGQGTAFNVAYKDHYSKDGRPQILVLKSGRDITRFESESQALMMFAGCRHLGQNFIPIRDLQLPGEDDSTYAHIFLEAIPNGTLLSFLERYHISTGGAPIPNRLLWRLFLCMVRTCIALAYPHTDPGVNETTDHPNLPRSTGYAHTDIHSGNFVFGELLSDAPEHNIAPALKLVNLGNVIRSRGVPGVEATGEQTNVLDVGIMMATLMLPQTGSKYVSETITVDLTEVGGQTEVETPANNIFPDASDPLVDPCPHIDRSMRLLVAACMADLPMYRLQLSDLEFYITQALQLREPEEYEDPQPESDEAIMQIVQSCIFDA
;
A
#
# COMPACT_ATOMS: atom_id res chain seq x y z
N MET A 1 49.41 -5.99 10.88
CA MET A 1 48.13 -5.29 10.63
C MET A 1 48.49 -3.93 10.07
N PRO A 2 48.08 -3.56 8.85
CA PRO A 2 48.40 -2.25 8.32
C PRO A 2 47.50 -1.19 8.96
N ASP A 3 48.00 0.03 8.95
CA ASP A 3 47.48 1.21 9.63
C ASP A 3 45.99 1.45 9.34
N ARG A 4 45.16 1.49 10.40
CA ARG A 4 43.75 1.85 10.27
C ARG A 4 43.61 3.37 10.22
N ILE A 5 43.13 3.89 9.10
CA ILE A 5 42.68 5.28 8.96
C ILE A 5 41.28 5.38 9.57
N TYR A 6 41.12 6.24 10.58
CA TYR A 6 39.81 6.58 11.13
C TYR A 6 39.38 7.93 10.56
N VAL A 7 38.36 7.92 9.70
CA VAL A 7 37.71 9.13 9.21
C VAL A 7 36.48 9.38 10.09
N HIS A 8 36.56 10.35 10.99
CA HIS A 8 35.39 10.83 11.73
C HIS A 8 34.75 11.96 10.94
N LEU A 9 33.63 11.67 10.29
CA LEU A 9 32.71 12.67 9.77
C LEU A 9 31.86 13.16 10.94
N VAL A 10 32.12 14.38 11.42
CA VAL A 10 31.28 15.05 12.41
C VAL A 10 30.42 16.04 11.66
N ILE A 11 29.10 15.89 11.74
CA ILE A 11 28.13 16.79 11.11
C ILE A 11 27.46 17.64 12.20
N PRO A 12 27.87 18.91 12.38
CA PRO A 12 27.07 19.90 13.05
C PRO A 12 26.76 21.08 12.11
N GLY A 13 25.46 21.33 11.90
CA GLY A 13 24.85 22.62 11.50
C GLY A 13 25.66 23.53 10.55
N HIS A 14 25.93 23.07 9.32
CA HIS A 14 26.43 23.87 8.19
C HIS A 14 27.96 24.03 7.96
N HIS A 15 28.82 23.24 8.60
CA HIS A 15 30.24 23.15 8.17
C HIS A 15 30.78 21.71 8.16
N PHE A 16 31.21 21.23 6.99
CA PHE A 16 31.94 19.96 6.84
C PHE A 16 33.33 20.07 7.49
N LYS A 17 33.50 19.54 8.71
CA LYS A 17 34.84 19.28 9.27
C LYS A 17 35.15 17.80 9.18
N VAL A 18 35.97 17.43 8.20
CA VAL A 18 36.53 16.08 8.11
C VAL A 18 37.75 16.02 9.02
N LYS A 19 37.66 15.27 10.12
CA LYS A 19 38.81 15.01 10.98
C LYS A 19 39.44 13.67 10.60
N VAL A 20 40.49 13.72 9.78
CA VAL A 20 41.31 12.55 9.45
C VAL A 20 42.33 12.37 10.56
N ILE A 21 42.24 11.28 11.33
CA ILE A 21 43.19 10.98 12.42
C ILE A 21 44.18 9.92 11.93
N PHE A 22 45.43 10.34 11.69
CA PHE A 22 46.56 9.42 11.46
C PHE A 22 47.10 8.95 12.81
N LYS A 23 46.87 7.70 13.18
CA LYS A 23 47.44 7.12 14.40
C LYS A 23 48.81 6.51 14.07
N SER A 24 49.87 7.34 14.10
CA SER A 24 51.25 6.83 14.06
C SER A 24 51.66 6.31 15.43
N LEU A 25 52.11 5.06 15.51
CA LEU A 25 52.75 4.47 16.69
C LEU A 25 54.23 4.90 16.74
N ALA A 26 54.51 6.15 17.06
CA ALA A 26 55.84 6.56 17.52
C ALA A 26 55.73 7.77 18.47
N PRO A 27 56.39 7.73 19.65
CA PRO A 27 56.42 8.87 20.56
C PRO A 27 57.49 9.86 20.07
N ARG A 28 57.08 11.05 19.62
CA ARG A 28 57.98 12.21 19.56
C ARG A 28 57.25 13.48 19.99
N ASP A 29 57.96 14.20 20.86
CA ASP A 29 57.58 15.39 21.57
C ASP A 29 57.30 16.60 20.65
N GLY A 30 56.26 17.37 21.00
CA GLY A 30 55.95 18.69 20.44
C GLY A 30 54.56 18.77 19.77
N PRO A 31 53.76 19.83 20.02
CA PRO A 31 52.51 20.04 19.31
C PRO A 31 52.83 20.46 17.87
N ILE A 32 52.58 19.57 16.92
CA ILE A 32 52.58 19.91 15.50
C ILE A 32 51.26 20.62 15.21
N GLU A 33 51.29 21.92 14.97
CA GLU A 33 50.18 22.62 14.31
C GLU A 33 50.03 22.06 12.89
N MET A 34 49.17 21.06 12.72
CA MET A 34 48.71 20.66 11.39
C MET A 34 47.74 21.72 10.89
N GLY A 35 48.14 22.47 9.87
CA GLY A 35 47.25 23.35 9.11
C GLY A 35 45.98 22.60 8.70
N SER A 36 44.85 23.30 8.69
CA SER A 36 43.54 22.72 8.35
C SER A 36 43.51 22.28 6.89
N ALA A 37 43.96 21.06 6.61
CA ALA A 37 43.76 20.45 5.31
C ALA A 37 42.25 20.27 5.07
N SER A 38 41.77 20.85 3.97
CA SER A 38 40.41 20.64 3.46
C SER A 38 40.28 19.22 2.92
N LEU A 39 39.04 18.70 2.88
CA LEU A 39 38.76 17.41 2.25
C LEU A 39 39.25 17.38 0.78
N LEU A 40 39.17 18.51 0.08
CA LEU A 40 39.60 18.63 -1.32
C LEU A 40 41.12 18.64 -1.50
N ASP A 41 41.88 18.83 -0.41
CA ASP A 41 43.35 18.77 -0.43
C ASP A 41 43.85 17.32 -0.38
N LEU A 42 42.97 16.33 -0.18
CA LEU A 42 43.33 14.92 -0.22
C LEU A 42 43.65 14.47 -1.67
N PRO A 43 44.60 13.52 -1.84
CA PRO A 43 44.85 12.91 -3.15
C PRO A 43 43.57 12.31 -3.74
N ARG A 44 43.40 12.44 -5.06
CA ARG A 44 42.22 11.89 -5.77
C ARG A 44 41.98 10.42 -5.47
N ASP A 45 43.04 9.62 -5.32
CA ASP A 45 42.94 8.20 -4.99
C ASP A 45 42.22 7.96 -3.66
N ILE A 46 42.41 8.83 -2.67
CA ILE A 46 41.70 8.77 -1.39
C ILE A 46 40.23 9.19 -1.57
N LEU A 47 39.98 10.23 -2.38
CA LEU A 47 38.62 10.68 -2.68
C LEU A 47 37.80 9.62 -3.41
N PHE A 48 38.42 8.81 -4.28
CA PHE A 48 37.78 7.69 -4.97
C PHE A 48 37.38 6.54 -4.05
N MET A 49 38.04 6.38 -2.90
CA MET A 49 37.71 5.35 -1.92
C MET A 49 36.55 5.75 -0.98
N LEU A 50 36.23 7.04 -0.89
CA LEU A 50 35.19 7.55 0.03
C LEU A 50 33.84 6.82 -0.05
N PRO A 51 33.29 6.45 -1.24
CA PRO A 51 32.01 5.75 -1.32
C PRO A 51 31.95 4.44 -0.51
N GLU A 52 33.09 3.75 -0.34
CA GLU A 52 33.16 2.50 0.43
C GLU A 52 32.93 2.73 1.93
N TYR A 53 33.11 3.97 2.40
CA TYR A 53 32.99 4.37 3.80
C TYR A 53 31.72 5.15 4.11
N LEU A 54 30.84 5.37 3.14
CA LEU A 54 29.54 6.02 3.35
C LEU A 54 28.52 5.02 3.92
N HIS A 55 27.54 5.53 4.69
CA HIS A 55 26.55 4.69 5.34
C HIS A 55 25.48 4.22 4.37
N ASN A 56 25.00 5.13 3.51
CA ASN A 56 23.88 4.86 2.61
C ASN A 56 23.94 5.69 1.32
N ILE A 57 22.98 5.46 0.42
CA ILE A 57 22.95 6.12 -0.89
C ILE A 57 22.66 7.63 -0.81
N GLU A 58 22.07 8.08 0.29
CA GLU A 58 21.76 9.49 0.50
C GLU A 58 23.02 10.28 0.87
N ASP A 59 23.84 9.75 1.78
CA ASP A 59 25.19 10.28 2.07
C ASP A 59 26.00 10.43 0.78
N PHE A 60 25.90 9.44 -0.11
CA PHE A 60 26.56 9.45 -1.41
C PHE A 60 26.06 10.57 -2.32
N MET A 61 24.74 10.75 -2.42
CA MET A 61 24.14 11.80 -3.23
C MET A 61 24.44 13.20 -2.67
N ASN A 62 24.37 13.36 -1.35
CA ASN A 62 24.69 14.60 -0.66
C ASN A 62 26.16 14.96 -0.88
N LEU A 63 27.08 14.01 -0.71
CA LEU A 63 28.51 14.23 -0.95
C LEU A 63 28.80 14.58 -2.41
N ALA A 64 28.19 13.87 -3.37
CA ALA A 64 28.33 14.14 -4.81
C ALA A 64 27.76 15.52 -5.22
N SER A 65 26.86 16.09 -4.42
CA SER A 65 26.22 17.37 -4.70
C SER A 65 27.00 18.57 -4.15
N THR A 66 27.98 18.35 -3.26
CA THR A 66 28.74 19.44 -2.62
C THR A 66 29.67 20.21 -3.56
N CYS A 67 30.39 19.54 -4.47
CA CYS A 67 31.28 20.19 -5.44
C CYS A 67 31.57 19.32 -6.66
N THR A 68 32.10 19.92 -7.72
CA THR A 68 32.40 19.25 -9.00
C THR A 68 33.47 18.16 -8.87
N GLN A 69 34.53 18.39 -8.09
CA GLN A 69 35.59 17.40 -7.88
C GLN A 69 35.07 16.14 -7.18
N LEU A 70 34.27 16.30 -6.12
CA LEU A 70 33.65 15.16 -5.44
C LEU A 70 32.61 14.49 -6.34
N ARG A 71 31.83 15.24 -7.11
CA ARG A 71 30.91 14.68 -8.12
C ARG A 71 31.64 13.80 -9.13
N GLU A 72 32.76 14.27 -9.67
CA GLU A 72 33.60 13.50 -10.58
C GLU A 72 34.11 12.22 -9.90
N CYS A 73 34.62 12.32 -8.67
CA CYS A 73 35.07 11.15 -7.90
C CYS A 73 33.95 10.15 -7.63
N MET A 74 32.76 10.63 -7.26
CA MET A 74 31.60 9.77 -6.99
C MET A 74 31.07 9.12 -8.28
N SER A 75 31.22 9.76 -9.44
CA SER A 75 30.73 9.22 -10.72
C SER A 75 31.42 7.92 -11.16
N THR A 76 32.63 7.66 -10.66
CA THR A 76 33.40 6.44 -10.95
C THR A 76 33.20 5.33 -9.91
N THR A 77 32.25 5.50 -9.00
CA THR A 77 31.98 4.52 -7.93
C THR A 77 31.57 3.18 -8.52
N ARG A 78 32.09 2.10 -7.94
CA ARG A 78 31.77 0.73 -8.35
C ARG A 78 30.28 0.46 -8.16
N SER A 79 29.67 -0.23 -9.11
CA SER A 79 28.25 -0.58 -9.07
C SER A 79 27.87 -1.40 -7.83
N ASN A 80 28.76 -2.26 -7.35
CA ASN A 80 28.55 -3.01 -6.10
C ASN A 80 28.46 -2.08 -4.87
N THR A 81 29.33 -1.07 -4.78
CA THR A 81 29.29 -0.08 -3.70
C THR A 81 27.98 0.69 -3.72
N ILE A 82 27.48 1.08 -4.90
CA ILE A 82 26.18 1.73 -5.05
C ILE A 82 25.03 0.81 -4.61
N LEU A 83 25.08 -0.49 -4.96
CA LEU A 83 24.08 -1.46 -4.50
C LEU A 83 24.09 -1.59 -2.96
N ARG A 84 25.27 -1.68 -2.33
CA ARG A 84 25.41 -1.71 -0.86
C ARG A 84 24.79 -0.47 -0.21
N LEU A 85 25.11 0.71 -0.75
CA LEU A 85 24.58 1.98 -0.28
C LEU A 85 23.06 2.06 -0.46
N ALA A 86 22.52 1.54 -1.57
CA ALA A 86 21.08 1.45 -1.82
C ALA A 86 20.38 0.49 -0.86
N ALA A 87 20.97 -0.69 -0.61
CA ALA A 87 20.45 -1.68 0.33
C ALA A 87 20.40 -1.13 1.76
N ALA A 88 21.39 -0.34 2.17
CA ALA A 88 21.40 0.35 3.47
C ALA A 88 20.23 1.34 3.66
N GLN A 89 19.65 1.86 2.57
CA GLN A 89 18.51 2.78 2.58
C GLN A 89 17.21 2.14 2.05
N SER A 90 17.18 0.81 1.94
CA SER A 90 16.09 0.04 1.31
C SER A 90 14.73 0.29 1.94
N ARG A 91 14.67 0.43 3.27
CA ARG A 91 13.44 0.64 4.03
C ARG A 91 12.79 2.01 3.81
N VAL A 92 13.51 2.97 3.24
CA VAL A 92 13.01 4.34 3.00
C VAL A 92 12.73 4.52 1.52
N PHE A 93 13.74 4.43 0.66
CA PHE A 93 13.59 4.76 -0.77
C PHE A 93 13.20 3.56 -1.65
N PHE A 94 13.70 2.35 -1.34
CA PHE A 94 13.53 1.18 -2.21
C PHE A 94 12.46 0.21 -1.69
N ARG A 95 11.24 0.72 -1.52
CA ARG A 95 10.07 -0.06 -1.10
C ARG A 95 9.36 -0.76 -2.27
N PRO A 96 8.77 -1.95 -2.04
CA PRO A 96 8.84 -2.75 -0.81
C PRO A 96 10.23 -3.38 -0.65
N SER A 97 10.78 -3.28 0.56
CA SER A 97 12.07 -3.87 0.91
C SER A 97 11.85 -5.30 1.43
N PRO A 98 12.70 -6.29 1.09
CA PRO A 98 13.85 -6.23 0.16
C PRO A 98 13.49 -6.42 -1.33
N LEU A 99 12.22 -6.70 -1.64
CA LEU A 99 11.72 -7.11 -2.96
C LEU A 99 12.22 -6.23 -4.11
N PHE A 100 12.17 -4.90 -3.98
CA PHE A 100 12.53 -3.98 -5.05
C PHE A 100 13.97 -4.17 -5.54
N LEU A 101 14.94 -4.17 -4.61
CA LEU A 101 16.36 -4.29 -4.95
C LEU A 101 16.71 -5.72 -5.37
N ALA A 102 16.13 -6.73 -4.71
CA ALA A 102 16.31 -8.12 -5.10
C ALA A 102 15.83 -8.37 -6.55
N THR A 103 14.68 -7.81 -6.95
CA THR A 103 14.20 -7.89 -8.34
C THR A 103 15.12 -7.14 -9.30
N ALA A 104 15.66 -5.99 -8.89
CA ALA A 104 16.54 -5.18 -9.74
C ALA A 104 17.85 -5.89 -10.10
N THR A 105 18.37 -6.75 -9.22
CA THR A 105 19.64 -7.47 -9.39
C THR A 105 19.46 -8.93 -9.82
N ALA A 106 18.25 -9.48 -9.70
CA ALA A 106 17.90 -10.88 -10.00
C ALA A 106 18.43 -11.40 -11.36
N ARG A 107 18.44 -10.57 -12.41
CA ARG A 107 18.99 -10.93 -13.72
C ARG A 107 20.48 -11.23 -13.68
N GLU A 108 21.24 -10.29 -13.12
CA GLU A 108 22.69 -10.42 -12.98
C GLU A 108 23.03 -11.63 -12.11
N LEU A 109 22.32 -11.78 -10.99
CA LEU A 109 22.49 -12.91 -10.08
C LEU A 109 22.19 -14.26 -10.75
N GLY A 110 21.09 -14.34 -11.50
CA GLY A 110 20.76 -15.55 -12.27
C GLY A 110 21.80 -15.87 -13.33
N ASN A 111 22.39 -14.86 -13.98
CA ASN A 111 23.48 -15.07 -14.94
C ASN A 111 24.77 -15.55 -14.26
N TRP A 112 25.08 -15.03 -13.08
CA TRP A 112 26.18 -15.53 -12.25
C TRP A 112 25.96 -16.99 -11.83
N ALA A 113 24.75 -17.34 -11.41
CA ALA A 113 24.40 -18.72 -11.02
C ALA A 113 24.54 -19.71 -12.20
N ARG A 114 24.30 -19.26 -13.43
CA ARG A 114 24.50 -20.06 -14.66
C ARG A 114 25.96 -20.29 -15.03
N GLN A 115 26.94 -19.74 -14.31
CA GLN A 115 28.35 -19.95 -14.65
C GLN A 115 28.87 -21.31 -14.17
N SER A 116 28.31 -21.90 -13.11
CA SER A 116 28.78 -23.19 -12.56
C SER A 116 27.71 -23.89 -11.71
N ASP A 117 27.87 -25.20 -11.47
CA ASP A 117 27.04 -25.94 -10.50
C ASP A 117 27.19 -25.42 -9.07
N ALA A 118 28.39 -24.98 -8.71
CA ALA A 118 28.66 -24.45 -7.38
C ALA A 118 27.88 -23.15 -7.12
N ASN A 119 27.86 -22.24 -8.12
CA ASN A 119 27.14 -20.97 -7.99
C ASN A 119 25.62 -21.20 -7.91
N GLU A 120 25.09 -22.14 -8.71
CA GLU A 120 23.68 -22.51 -8.62
C GLU A 120 23.33 -23.13 -7.26
N GLN A 121 24.19 -23.99 -6.73
CA GLN A 121 24.00 -24.59 -5.41
C GLN A 121 24.02 -23.54 -4.30
N GLU A 122 24.91 -22.55 -4.39
CA GLU A 122 24.96 -21.41 -3.48
C GLU A 122 23.69 -20.55 -3.58
N LEU A 123 23.22 -20.25 -4.80
CA LEU A 123 21.93 -19.58 -5.01
C LEU A 123 20.80 -20.38 -4.35
N ALA A 124 20.71 -21.68 -4.60
CA ALA A 124 19.67 -22.55 -4.03
C ALA A 124 19.69 -22.58 -2.50
N LEU A 125 20.88 -22.54 -1.88
CA LEU A 125 21.05 -22.46 -0.43
C LEU A 125 20.53 -21.11 0.11
N ARG A 126 20.94 -20.00 -0.51
CA ARG A 126 20.55 -18.65 -0.07
C ARG A 126 19.08 -18.35 -0.28
N LEU A 127 18.45 -18.97 -1.28
CA LEU A 127 17.00 -18.89 -1.45
C LEU A 127 16.25 -19.39 -0.20
N GLU A 128 16.80 -20.34 0.58
CA GLU A 128 16.16 -20.82 1.82
C GLU A 128 15.97 -19.71 2.88
N GLU A 129 16.82 -18.68 2.86
CA GLU A 129 16.72 -17.50 3.73
C GLU A 129 15.64 -16.50 3.24
N GLY A 130 15.00 -16.77 2.10
CA GLY A 130 13.96 -15.93 1.50
C GLY A 130 14.53 -14.83 0.61
N VAL A 131 13.76 -13.75 0.43
CA VAL A 131 14.18 -12.63 -0.43
C VAL A 131 15.35 -11.86 0.20
N ASP A 132 15.45 -11.83 1.53
CA ASP A 132 16.59 -11.24 2.24
C ASP A 132 17.90 -11.95 1.87
N GLY A 133 17.94 -13.29 1.95
CA GLY A 133 19.11 -14.08 1.54
C GLY A 133 19.46 -13.93 0.06
N LEU A 134 18.45 -13.73 -0.80
CA LEU A 134 18.68 -13.43 -2.22
C LEU A 134 19.34 -12.05 -2.41
N LEU A 135 18.91 -11.03 -1.66
CA LEU A 135 19.52 -9.70 -1.68
C LEU A 135 20.94 -9.73 -1.11
N ASP A 136 21.18 -10.47 -0.03
CA ASP A 136 22.51 -10.65 0.56
C ASP A 136 23.47 -11.30 -0.44
N LEU A 137 23.03 -12.34 -1.14
CA LEU A 137 23.85 -12.95 -2.20
C LEU A 137 24.09 -11.99 -3.38
N ALA A 138 23.09 -11.16 -3.72
CA ALA A 138 23.26 -10.11 -4.73
C ALA A 138 24.28 -9.04 -4.29
N LEU A 139 24.39 -8.74 -3.00
CA LEU A 139 25.43 -7.82 -2.49
C LEU A 139 26.85 -8.37 -2.67
N ASP A 140 27.02 -9.68 -2.78
CA ASP A 140 28.33 -10.32 -3.01
C ASP A 140 28.69 -10.41 -4.50
N HIS A 141 27.69 -10.51 -5.40
CA HIS A 141 27.92 -10.88 -6.81
C HIS A 141 27.37 -9.90 -7.85
N CYS A 142 26.58 -8.91 -7.45
CA CYS A 142 25.91 -7.99 -8.37
C CYS A 142 26.31 -6.53 -8.13
N GLY A 143 25.88 -5.67 -9.05
CA GLY A 143 26.02 -4.23 -8.91
C GLY A 143 24.78 -3.48 -9.38
N LEU A 144 24.69 -2.23 -8.95
CA LEU A 144 23.64 -1.32 -9.37
C LEU A 144 24.27 0.02 -9.75
N THR A 145 23.89 0.60 -10.90
CA THR A 145 24.37 1.93 -11.28
C THR A 145 23.36 3.01 -10.89
N MET A 146 23.82 4.24 -10.70
CA MET A 146 22.92 5.38 -10.48
C MET A 146 21.95 5.60 -11.64
N GLU A 147 22.39 5.33 -12.87
CA GLU A 147 21.50 5.36 -14.05
C GLU A 147 20.40 4.30 -13.94
N ARG A 148 20.74 3.07 -13.53
CA ARG A 148 19.76 2.01 -13.32
C ARG A 148 18.79 2.37 -12.18
N ILE A 149 19.26 2.97 -11.09
CA ILE A 149 18.39 3.49 -10.01
C ILE A 149 17.38 4.49 -10.55
N ARG A 150 17.83 5.50 -11.33
CA ARG A 150 16.94 6.48 -11.95
C ARG A 150 15.94 5.83 -12.91
N LYS A 151 16.38 4.84 -13.69
CA LYS A 151 15.48 4.06 -14.57
C LYS A 151 14.43 3.31 -13.75
N LEU A 152 14.83 2.66 -12.66
CA LEU A 152 13.92 1.93 -11.77
C LEU A 152 12.91 2.86 -11.09
N HIS A 153 13.33 4.05 -10.68
CA HIS A 153 12.43 5.09 -10.15
C HIS A 153 11.36 5.48 -11.18
N ARG A 154 11.75 5.78 -12.43
CA ARG A 154 10.79 6.04 -13.52
C ARG A 154 9.88 4.86 -13.83
N LEU A 155 10.41 3.63 -13.75
CA LEU A 155 9.62 2.41 -13.93
C LEU A 155 8.55 2.26 -12.84
N ARG A 156 8.74 2.85 -11.66
CA ARG A 156 7.74 2.81 -10.59
C ARG A 156 6.39 3.36 -11.05
N PHE A 157 6.41 4.56 -11.62
CA PHE A 157 5.21 5.24 -12.10
C PHE A 157 4.77 4.73 -13.47
N SER A 158 5.72 4.50 -14.38
CA SER A 158 5.40 4.14 -15.75
C SER A 158 5.02 2.68 -15.93
N LEU A 159 5.36 1.78 -14.99
CA LEU A 159 5.16 0.34 -15.13
C LEU A 159 4.66 -0.35 -13.85
N ILE A 160 5.41 -0.24 -12.75
CA ILE A 160 5.17 -1.04 -11.54
C ILE A 160 3.78 -0.73 -10.97
N ASN A 161 3.47 0.53 -10.68
CA ASN A 161 2.19 0.89 -10.06
C ASN A 161 0.99 0.46 -10.92
N PRO A 162 0.94 0.73 -12.23
CA PRO A 162 -0.27 0.38 -12.97
C PRO A 162 -0.36 -1.11 -13.34
N VAL A 163 0.74 -1.87 -13.33
CA VAL A 163 0.63 -3.33 -13.41
C VAL A 163 0.23 -3.93 -12.06
N ALA A 164 0.72 -3.38 -10.95
CA ALA A 164 0.25 -3.75 -9.62
C ALA A 164 -1.26 -3.46 -9.44
N ASP A 165 -1.77 -2.38 -10.05
CA ASP A 165 -3.21 -2.09 -10.12
C ASP A 165 -4.01 -3.19 -10.85
N VAL A 166 -3.49 -3.67 -11.98
CA VAL A 166 -4.08 -4.84 -12.67
C VAL A 166 -4.06 -6.08 -11.78
N ILE A 167 -3.00 -6.28 -11.00
CA ILE A 167 -2.89 -7.41 -10.05
C ILE A 167 -3.85 -7.21 -8.87
N ASP A 168 -4.07 -5.99 -8.41
CA ASP A 168 -5.05 -5.66 -7.36
C ASP A 168 -6.48 -6.03 -7.78
N GLN A 169 -6.80 -5.86 -9.06
CA GLN A 169 -8.06 -6.32 -9.66
C GLN A 169 -8.17 -7.84 -9.75
N CYS A 170 -7.08 -8.58 -9.56
CA CYS A 170 -7.04 -10.06 -9.62
C CYS A 170 -7.02 -10.72 -8.24
N VAL A 171 -6.33 -10.12 -7.26
CA VAL A 171 -6.09 -10.75 -5.95
C VAL A 171 -6.14 -9.80 -4.75
N GLY A 172 -6.28 -8.50 -4.99
CA GLY A 172 -6.28 -7.49 -3.93
C GLY A 172 -7.65 -6.87 -3.67
N ARG A 173 -7.67 -5.65 -3.12
CA ARG A 173 -8.89 -4.97 -2.66
C ARG A 173 -9.84 -4.69 -3.82
N GLN A 174 -9.33 -4.23 -4.96
CA GLN A 174 -10.17 -3.97 -6.14
C GLN A 174 -10.91 -5.21 -6.62
N TRP A 175 -10.27 -6.38 -6.56
CA TRP A 175 -10.94 -7.65 -6.87
C TRP A 175 -12.16 -7.86 -5.97
N TYR A 176 -12.00 -7.73 -4.65
CA TYR A 176 -13.09 -7.87 -3.67
C TYR A 176 -14.20 -6.82 -3.82
N SER A 177 -13.87 -5.64 -4.35
CA SER A 177 -14.84 -4.58 -4.62
C SER A 177 -15.74 -4.86 -5.83
N THR A 178 -15.50 -5.94 -6.59
CA THR A 178 -16.39 -6.28 -7.73
C THR A 178 -17.82 -6.50 -7.23
N PRO A 179 -18.83 -5.84 -7.83
CA PRO A 179 -20.22 -6.03 -7.46
C PRO A 179 -20.62 -7.51 -7.48
N ASN A 180 -21.34 -7.96 -6.45
CA ASN A 180 -21.73 -9.36 -6.31
C ASN A 180 -20.54 -10.35 -6.31
N PHE A 181 -19.34 -9.95 -5.86
CA PHE A 181 -18.13 -10.78 -5.84
C PHE A 181 -18.39 -12.24 -5.42
N TRP A 182 -19.01 -12.45 -4.25
CA TRP A 182 -19.33 -13.79 -3.72
C TRP A 182 -20.61 -14.43 -4.30
N ASN A 183 -21.33 -13.70 -5.16
CA ASN A 183 -22.64 -14.05 -5.71
C ASN A 183 -22.61 -14.13 -7.25
N GLY A 184 -21.47 -14.53 -7.83
CA GLY A 184 -21.32 -14.72 -9.28
C GLY A 184 -20.91 -13.46 -10.06
N GLY A 185 -20.57 -12.38 -9.37
CA GLY A 185 -19.95 -11.20 -9.97
C GLY A 185 -18.53 -11.47 -10.49
N VAL A 186 -17.89 -12.53 -9.99
CA VAL A 186 -16.67 -13.11 -10.57
C VAL A 186 -16.80 -14.63 -10.68
N ASP A 187 -16.13 -15.20 -11.67
CA ASP A 187 -16.05 -16.64 -11.92
C ASP A 187 -15.04 -17.35 -11.01
N ASP A 188 -14.19 -16.57 -10.35
CA ASP A 188 -12.96 -17.02 -9.70
C ASP A 188 -12.87 -16.65 -8.19
N ALA A 189 -13.99 -16.26 -7.55
CA ALA A 189 -14.01 -15.75 -6.17
C ALA A 189 -13.26 -16.64 -5.15
N TYR A 190 -12.28 -16.06 -4.45
CA TYR A 190 -11.50 -16.72 -3.42
C TYR A 190 -11.07 -15.76 -2.31
N THR A 191 -10.75 -16.27 -1.12
CA THR A 191 -10.15 -15.46 -0.05
C THR A 191 -8.63 -15.60 -0.11
N ILE A 192 -7.99 -14.55 -0.58
CA ILE A 192 -6.55 -14.38 -0.70
C ILE A 192 -6.16 -13.18 0.16
N ASP A 193 -5.25 -13.39 1.11
CA ASP A 193 -4.55 -12.32 1.78
C ASP A 193 -3.26 -12.05 1.01
N ALA A 194 -3.18 -10.91 0.32
CA ALA A 194 -2.07 -10.57 -0.55
C ALA A 194 -1.87 -9.07 -0.62
N GLU A 195 -0.61 -8.68 -0.77
CA GLU A 195 -0.23 -7.35 -1.21
C GLU A 195 0.03 -7.40 -2.74
N PRO A 196 -0.75 -6.68 -3.57
CA PRO A 196 -0.59 -6.71 -5.02
C PRO A 196 0.80 -6.32 -5.50
N VAL A 197 1.43 -5.35 -4.83
CA VAL A 197 2.80 -4.92 -5.14
C VAL A 197 3.81 -6.03 -4.86
N ASP A 198 3.66 -6.78 -3.77
CA ASP A 198 4.54 -7.93 -3.49
C ASP A 198 4.36 -9.00 -4.56
N THR A 199 3.12 -9.30 -4.94
CA THR A 199 2.80 -10.26 -6.01
C THR A 199 3.41 -9.84 -7.35
N PHE A 200 3.40 -8.55 -7.67
CA PHE A 200 4.12 -7.98 -8.81
C PHE A 200 5.61 -8.31 -8.75
N PHE A 201 6.26 -8.04 -7.61
CA PHE A 201 7.70 -8.26 -7.47
C PHE A 201 8.06 -9.75 -7.47
N HIS A 202 7.25 -10.64 -6.90
CA HIS A 202 7.46 -12.08 -7.01
C HIS A 202 7.45 -12.54 -8.47
N LEU A 203 6.46 -12.08 -9.26
CA LEU A 203 6.36 -12.41 -10.68
C LEU A 203 7.56 -11.85 -11.47
N ALA A 204 7.87 -10.57 -11.25
CA ALA A 204 8.99 -9.90 -11.90
C ALA A 204 10.32 -10.56 -11.53
N MET A 205 10.54 -10.89 -10.26
CA MET A 205 11.78 -11.52 -9.78
C MET A 205 11.96 -12.93 -10.32
N TYR A 206 10.89 -13.74 -10.35
CA TYR A 206 10.92 -15.04 -11.03
C TYR A 206 11.32 -14.86 -12.49
N GLY A 207 10.65 -13.92 -13.17
CA GLY A 207 10.96 -13.55 -14.53
C GLY A 207 12.42 -13.13 -14.68
N GLU A 208 12.98 -12.31 -13.79
CA GLU A 208 14.36 -11.83 -13.78
C GLU A 208 15.42 -12.88 -13.38
N LEU A 209 15.09 -13.94 -12.65
CA LEU A 209 16.03 -15.04 -12.43
C LEU A 209 16.05 -16.02 -13.62
N PHE A 210 14.87 -16.30 -14.18
CA PHE A 210 14.64 -17.54 -14.89
C PHE A 210 14.33 -17.42 -16.39
N ALA A 211 13.96 -16.25 -16.91
CA ALA A 211 13.70 -16.06 -18.35
C ALA A 211 14.86 -16.44 -19.30
N PRO A 212 16.16 -16.20 -18.96
CA PRO A 212 17.27 -16.49 -19.84
C PRO A 212 17.35 -17.96 -20.22
N ASP A 213 16.76 -18.85 -19.41
CA ASP A 213 16.73 -20.28 -19.73
C ASP A 213 15.84 -20.60 -20.95
N PHE A 214 14.94 -19.70 -21.36
CA PHE A 214 14.16 -19.86 -22.58
C PHE A 214 15.00 -19.67 -23.84
N GLU A 215 16.00 -18.78 -23.84
CA GLU A 215 16.76 -18.47 -25.05
C GLU A 215 17.56 -19.68 -25.58
N PRO A 216 18.29 -20.46 -24.73
CA PRO A 216 18.85 -21.74 -25.13
C PRO A 216 17.84 -22.72 -25.71
N ILE A 217 16.63 -22.79 -25.14
CA ILE A 217 15.57 -23.71 -25.61
C ILE A 217 15.10 -23.29 -27.01
N LEU A 218 14.79 -22.02 -27.17
CA LEU A 218 14.31 -21.46 -28.42
C LEU A 218 15.36 -21.53 -29.54
N ASN A 219 16.64 -21.44 -29.18
CA ASN A 219 17.76 -21.59 -30.11
C ASN A 219 18.24 -23.04 -30.26
N GLN A 220 17.62 -23.99 -29.53
CA GLN A 220 17.99 -25.41 -29.51
C GLN A 220 19.46 -25.65 -29.11
N ASP A 221 20.01 -24.77 -28.27
CA ASP A 221 21.36 -24.88 -27.73
C ASP A 221 21.36 -25.82 -26.51
N SER A 222 21.81 -27.05 -26.75
CA SER A 222 21.93 -28.08 -25.70
C SER A 222 23.13 -27.86 -24.76
N GLN A 223 24.09 -27.01 -25.12
CA GLN A 223 25.32 -26.79 -24.36
C GLN A 223 25.19 -25.64 -23.37
N ALA A 224 24.28 -24.69 -23.63
CA ALA A 224 24.03 -23.59 -22.71
C ALA A 224 23.45 -24.09 -21.38
N ARG A 225 24.12 -23.69 -20.29
CA ARG A 225 23.72 -24.00 -18.93
C ARG A 225 22.42 -23.26 -18.56
N ARG A 226 21.53 -23.96 -17.87
CA ARG A 226 20.25 -23.45 -17.38
C ARG A 226 20.13 -23.77 -15.89
N LEU A 227 19.39 -22.93 -15.17
CA LEU A 227 19.07 -23.24 -13.78
C LEU A 227 18.09 -24.42 -13.72
N SER A 228 18.31 -25.31 -12.76
CA SER A 228 17.55 -26.53 -12.56
C SER A 228 16.12 -26.24 -12.09
N ALA A 229 15.25 -27.24 -12.26
CA ALA A 229 13.89 -27.19 -11.72
C ALA A 229 13.88 -27.12 -10.19
N ASP A 230 14.87 -27.73 -9.52
CA ASP A 230 15.00 -27.69 -8.07
C ASP A 230 15.30 -26.28 -7.57
N THR A 231 16.21 -25.55 -8.21
CA THR A 231 16.49 -24.14 -7.87
C THR A 231 15.24 -23.26 -8.04
N ARG A 232 14.45 -23.49 -9.10
CA ARG A 232 13.15 -22.81 -9.29
C ARG A 232 12.15 -23.13 -8.18
N LEU A 233 12.10 -24.40 -7.75
CA LEU A 233 11.27 -24.81 -6.61
C LEU A 233 11.73 -24.15 -5.32
N GLN A 234 13.04 -24.04 -5.06
CA GLN A 234 13.52 -23.34 -3.86
C GLN A 234 13.11 -21.87 -3.86
N PHE A 235 13.17 -21.20 -5.01
CA PHE A 235 12.68 -19.83 -5.13
C PHE A 235 11.19 -19.74 -4.76
N LEU A 236 10.35 -20.61 -5.31
CA LEU A 236 8.90 -20.58 -5.05
C LEU A 236 8.57 -20.88 -3.58
N LYS A 237 9.30 -21.79 -2.96
CA LYS A 237 9.12 -22.14 -1.56
C LYS A 237 9.43 -20.98 -0.62
N TYR A 238 10.57 -20.32 -0.82
CA TYR A 238 11.12 -19.42 0.21
C TYR A 238 11.11 -17.94 -0.21
N CYS A 239 11.20 -17.60 -1.49
CA CYS A 239 11.07 -16.22 -1.95
C CYS A 239 9.62 -15.82 -2.25
N VAL A 240 8.69 -16.78 -2.31
CA VAL A 240 7.25 -16.53 -2.47
C VAL A 240 6.49 -17.26 -1.35
N PRO A 241 6.72 -16.88 -0.08
CA PRO A 241 6.28 -17.69 1.05
C PRO A 241 4.75 -17.77 1.16
N ASP A 242 4.25 -18.91 1.60
CA ASP A 242 2.81 -19.18 1.68
C ASP A 242 2.48 -20.08 2.87
N PHE A 243 1.32 -19.84 3.48
CA PHE A 243 0.88 -20.62 4.64
C PHE A 243 0.71 -22.10 4.31
N ALA A 244 0.38 -22.46 3.06
CA ALA A 244 0.25 -23.85 2.63
C ALA A 244 1.60 -24.57 2.71
N CYS A 245 2.69 -23.94 2.28
CA CYS A 245 4.04 -24.50 2.41
C CYS A 245 4.39 -24.73 3.89
N HIS A 246 4.08 -23.76 4.76
CA HIS A 246 4.31 -23.86 6.20
C HIS A 246 3.51 -25.01 6.87
N LEU A 247 2.20 -25.09 6.60
CA LEU A 247 1.33 -26.10 7.20
C LEU A 247 1.70 -27.52 6.78
N HIS A 248 2.12 -27.72 5.53
CA HIS A 248 2.52 -29.04 5.02
C HIS A 248 3.89 -29.50 5.53
N GLY A 249 4.80 -28.57 5.86
CA GLY A 249 6.09 -28.90 6.48
C GLY A 249 6.00 -29.39 7.93
N ARG A 250 4.93 -29.01 8.67
CA ARG A 250 4.81 -29.28 10.12
C ARG A 250 3.66 -30.21 10.54
N ASN A 251 2.52 -30.20 9.85
CA ASN A 251 1.34 -30.96 10.29
C ASN A 251 1.17 -32.26 9.50
N GLY A 252 1.69 -33.37 10.04
CA GLY A 252 1.59 -34.71 9.44
C GLY A 252 0.16 -35.22 9.17
N GLN A 253 -0.88 -34.60 9.73
CA GLN A 253 -2.29 -34.94 9.46
C GLN A 253 -2.90 -34.21 8.24
N MET A 254 -2.28 -33.13 7.75
CA MET A 254 -2.72 -32.39 6.56
C MET A 254 -1.70 -32.42 5.41
N ALA A 255 -0.61 -33.19 5.55
CA ALA A 255 0.36 -33.37 4.49
C ALA A 255 -0.32 -33.92 3.23
N ALA A 256 -0.15 -33.22 2.11
CA ALA A 256 -0.37 -33.80 0.79
C ALA A 256 0.73 -34.85 0.62
N THR A 257 0.47 -36.08 1.03
CA THR A 257 1.40 -37.16 0.77
C THR A 257 1.19 -37.69 -0.63
N PHE A 258 2.27 -38.11 -1.29
CA PHE A 258 2.12 -38.99 -2.44
C PHE A 258 1.42 -40.30 -2.01
N SER A 259 1.05 -41.13 -2.99
CA SER A 259 0.42 -42.44 -2.75
C SER A 259 1.23 -43.36 -1.84
N ASP A 260 2.52 -43.07 -1.65
CA ASP A 260 3.49 -43.77 -0.80
C ASP A 260 3.72 -43.13 0.58
N MET A 261 2.90 -42.15 0.98
CA MET A 261 3.04 -41.39 2.23
C MET A 261 4.26 -40.44 2.32
N ALA A 262 5.05 -40.26 1.25
CA ALA A 262 6.15 -39.30 1.25
C ALA A 262 5.63 -37.84 1.23
N PRO A 263 6.28 -36.90 1.95
CA PRO A 263 5.94 -35.48 1.88
C PRO A 263 6.14 -34.96 0.45
N ASP A 264 5.19 -34.15 -0.05
CA ASP A 264 5.35 -33.50 -1.35
C ASP A 264 6.63 -32.65 -1.36
N PRO A 265 7.68 -33.02 -2.12
CA PRO A 265 8.99 -32.37 -2.10
C PRO A 265 8.90 -30.92 -2.57
N ARG A 266 7.82 -30.53 -3.24
CA ARG A 266 7.55 -29.16 -3.67
C ARG A 266 7.07 -28.26 -2.52
N ARG A 267 6.51 -28.82 -1.44
CA ARG A 267 6.10 -28.07 -0.24
C ARG A 267 6.93 -28.36 0.99
N ASN A 268 7.89 -29.26 0.86
CA ASN A 268 8.81 -29.55 1.94
C ASN A 268 9.76 -28.36 2.13
N VAL A 269 9.50 -27.59 3.18
CA VAL A 269 10.26 -26.40 3.60
C VAL A 269 10.89 -26.64 4.97
N LYS A 270 12.07 -26.08 5.18
CA LYS A 270 12.78 -26.06 6.47
C LYS A 270 12.28 -24.90 7.32
N ASP A 271 12.53 -24.99 8.61
CA ASP A 271 12.24 -23.92 9.58
C ASP A 271 13.31 -22.81 9.54
N THR A 272 13.42 -22.14 8.39
CA THR A 272 14.44 -21.12 8.10
C THR A 272 13.85 -19.98 7.28
N GLY A 273 14.57 -18.85 7.23
CA GLY A 273 14.19 -17.65 6.48
C GLY A 273 12.76 -17.22 6.81
N PRO A 274 11.84 -17.14 5.82
CA PRO A 274 10.47 -16.70 6.05
C PRO A 274 9.70 -17.64 6.98
N TYR A 275 10.06 -18.92 7.08
CA TYR A 275 9.33 -19.90 7.89
C TYR A 275 9.87 -20.05 9.31
N ALA A 276 11.01 -19.44 9.63
CA ALA A 276 11.52 -19.38 11.00
C ALA A 276 10.68 -18.40 11.84
N LYS A 277 10.48 -18.70 13.12
CA LYS A 277 9.84 -17.75 14.03
C LYS A 277 10.79 -16.60 14.34
N GLY A 278 10.28 -15.37 14.26
CA GLY A 278 10.96 -14.19 14.76
C GLY A 278 11.08 -14.20 16.30
N GLU A 279 11.80 -13.22 16.84
CA GLU A 279 11.99 -13.04 18.29
C GLU A 279 10.65 -12.87 19.04
N ASP A 280 9.63 -12.33 18.37
CA ASP A 280 8.25 -12.17 18.86
C ASP A 280 7.40 -13.45 18.78
N GLY A 281 7.99 -14.55 18.29
CA GLY A 281 7.32 -15.84 18.10
C GLY A 281 6.38 -15.91 16.90
N ARG A 282 6.29 -14.85 16.09
CA ARG A 282 5.46 -14.80 14.87
C ARG A 282 6.29 -15.21 13.65
N TYR A 283 5.61 -15.64 12.59
CA TYR A 283 6.26 -15.92 11.31
C TYR A 283 6.36 -14.63 10.49
N PRO A 284 7.52 -14.37 9.83
CA PRO A 284 7.70 -13.24 8.94
C PRO A 284 6.70 -13.18 7.77
N PHE A 285 6.31 -14.32 7.21
CA PHE A 285 5.31 -14.33 6.14
C PHE A 285 3.90 -14.08 6.72
N MET A 286 3.27 -13.00 6.27
CA MET A 286 1.88 -12.66 6.65
C MET A 286 0.89 -12.96 5.53
N HIS A 287 1.33 -12.89 4.27
CA HIS A 287 0.48 -13.02 3.09
C HIS A 287 0.57 -14.41 2.45
N SER A 288 -0.44 -14.75 1.64
CA SER A 288 -0.55 -15.99 0.87
C SER A 288 0.06 -15.79 -0.53
N ASN A 289 1.35 -15.46 -0.59
CA ASN A 289 1.98 -14.93 -1.82
C ASN A 289 1.96 -15.94 -2.98
N ASN A 290 2.17 -17.24 -2.71
CA ASN A 290 2.14 -18.26 -3.76
C ASN A 290 0.70 -18.39 -4.30
N ILE A 291 -0.30 -18.41 -3.42
CA ILE A 291 -1.71 -18.41 -3.81
C ILE A 291 -2.04 -17.15 -4.62
N ALA A 292 -1.60 -15.97 -4.19
CA ALA A 292 -1.83 -14.71 -4.90
C ALA A 292 -1.25 -14.73 -6.31
N LEU A 293 0.00 -15.19 -6.47
CA LEU A 293 0.63 -15.33 -7.78
C LEU A 293 -0.16 -16.30 -8.68
N THR A 294 -0.69 -17.38 -8.09
CA THR A 294 -1.54 -18.36 -8.79
C THR A 294 -2.77 -17.70 -9.39
N TRP A 295 -3.51 -17.00 -8.54
CA TRP A 295 -4.80 -16.42 -8.91
C TRP A 295 -4.62 -15.27 -9.88
N THR A 296 -3.56 -14.48 -9.72
CA THR A 296 -3.18 -13.43 -10.66
C THR A 296 -3.05 -13.98 -12.07
N ILE A 297 -2.23 -15.01 -12.25
CA ILE A 297 -1.95 -15.57 -13.58
C ILE A 297 -3.16 -16.32 -14.14
N ARG A 298 -4.02 -16.86 -13.26
CA ARG A 298 -5.26 -17.55 -13.67
C ARG A 298 -6.42 -16.61 -13.95
N SER A 299 -6.35 -15.36 -13.50
CA SER A 299 -7.48 -14.46 -13.48
C SER A 299 -8.04 -14.20 -14.88
N SER A 300 -9.36 -14.17 -14.97
CA SER A 300 -10.11 -13.75 -16.15
C SER A 300 -9.85 -12.28 -16.52
N ARG A 301 -9.16 -11.50 -15.67
CA ARG A 301 -8.77 -10.10 -15.94
C ARG A 301 -7.33 -9.95 -16.42
N PHE A 302 -6.46 -10.89 -16.05
CA PHE A 302 -5.04 -10.86 -16.39
C PHE A 302 -4.79 -11.52 -17.75
N ARG A 303 -5.36 -12.71 -17.97
CA ARG A 303 -5.12 -13.53 -19.16
C ARG A 303 -5.57 -12.90 -20.47
N PRO A 304 -6.75 -12.26 -20.58
CA PRO A 304 -7.16 -11.66 -21.85
C PRO A 304 -6.20 -10.60 -22.37
N ARG A 305 -5.41 -9.96 -21.50
CA ARG A 305 -4.40 -8.98 -21.91
C ARG A 305 -3.29 -9.64 -22.74
N TYR A 306 -2.78 -10.79 -22.32
CA TYR A 306 -1.79 -11.54 -23.10
C TYR A 306 -2.36 -12.10 -24.40
N LYS A 307 -3.61 -12.56 -24.38
CA LYS A 307 -4.32 -12.97 -25.59
C LYS A 307 -4.47 -11.83 -26.60
N ALA A 308 -4.91 -10.65 -26.13
CA ALA A 308 -5.03 -9.46 -26.94
C ALA A 308 -3.68 -9.04 -27.56
N LEU A 309 -2.58 -9.16 -26.81
CA LEU A 309 -1.23 -8.88 -27.31
C LEU A 309 -0.78 -9.85 -28.42
N ARG A 310 -1.04 -11.15 -28.27
CA ARG A 310 -0.75 -12.13 -29.32
C ARG A 310 -1.54 -11.85 -30.59
N ALA A 311 -2.83 -11.53 -30.43
CA ALA A 311 -3.68 -11.11 -31.55
C ALA A 311 -3.14 -9.83 -32.21
N LYS A 312 -2.73 -8.83 -31.43
CA LYS A 312 -2.13 -7.57 -31.91
C LYS A 312 -0.80 -7.80 -32.63
N ALA A 313 -0.01 -8.80 -32.23
CA ALA A 313 1.23 -9.16 -32.91
C ALA A 313 1.01 -9.67 -34.34
N GLY A 314 -0.23 -10.02 -34.71
CA GLY A 314 -0.62 -10.39 -36.07
C GLY A 314 -0.15 -11.79 -36.48
N VAL A 315 0.13 -12.66 -35.51
CA VAL A 315 0.51 -14.06 -35.73
C VAL A 315 -0.63 -14.98 -35.30
N PRO A 316 -0.97 -16.02 -36.08
CA PRO A 316 -2.03 -16.95 -35.69
C PRO A 316 -1.61 -17.76 -34.47
N GLU A 317 -2.59 -18.01 -33.59
CA GLU A 317 -2.43 -18.93 -32.46
C GLU A 317 -2.05 -20.33 -32.98
N PHE A 318 -1.37 -21.13 -32.15
CA PHE A 318 -1.07 -22.52 -32.51
C PHE A 318 -2.35 -23.38 -32.56
N GLN A 319 -3.37 -22.98 -31.81
CA GLN A 319 -4.68 -23.62 -31.75
C GLN A 319 -5.77 -22.56 -31.55
N GLU A 320 -6.81 -22.54 -32.41
CA GLU A 320 -7.86 -21.51 -32.38
C GLU A 320 -8.82 -21.65 -31.19
N ASP A 321 -9.15 -22.89 -30.82
CA ASP A 321 -9.98 -23.25 -29.66
C ASP A 321 -9.13 -23.51 -28.41
N PHE A 322 -7.93 -22.91 -28.34
CA PHE A 322 -7.05 -23.09 -27.21
C PHE A 322 -7.76 -22.62 -25.93
N ASP A 323 -7.92 -23.55 -25.00
CA ASP A 323 -8.40 -23.20 -23.68
C ASP A 323 -7.24 -22.50 -22.98
N ASP A 324 -7.33 -21.17 -22.95
CA ASP A 324 -6.37 -20.35 -22.23
C ASP A 324 -6.28 -20.78 -20.75
N GLY A 325 -7.21 -21.61 -20.24
CA GLY A 325 -7.25 -22.14 -18.88
C GLY A 325 -5.89 -22.70 -18.46
N TRP A 326 -5.29 -22.07 -17.45
CA TRP A 326 -3.89 -22.26 -17.04
C TRP A 326 -3.59 -23.60 -16.32
N TRP A 327 -4.34 -24.67 -16.62
CA TRP A 327 -4.09 -26.00 -16.10
C TRP A 327 -3.33 -26.86 -17.11
N TYR A 328 -2.19 -27.38 -16.69
CA TYR A 328 -1.66 -28.59 -17.32
C TYR A 328 -2.58 -29.75 -16.92
N VAL A 329 -3.35 -30.24 -17.88
CA VAL A 329 -4.03 -31.53 -17.74
C VAL A 329 -3.15 -32.55 -18.41
N GLU A 330 -2.69 -33.52 -17.63
CA GLU A 330 -1.98 -34.68 -18.17
C GLU A 330 -2.89 -35.37 -19.20
N ASN A 331 -2.38 -35.55 -20.42
CA ASN A 331 -3.14 -35.98 -21.62
C ASN A 331 -4.11 -34.93 -22.21
N SER A 332 -3.88 -33.64 -21.96
CA SER A 332 -4.61 -32.57 -22.65
C SER A 332 -4.35 -32.58 -24.15
N THR A 333 -5.41 -32.38 -24.94
CA THR A 333 -5.34 -32.19 -26.40
C THR A 333 -4.85 -30.79 -26.79
N GLN A 334 -4.65 -29.89 -25.80
CA GLN A 334 -4.19 -28.52 -26.00
C GLN A 334 -2.74 -28.47 -26.48
N ASP A 335 -2.43 -27.68 -27.52
CA ASP A 335 -1.09 -27.57 -28.08
C ASP A 335 -0.10 -27.01 -27.04
N TRP A 336 0.95 -27.79 -26.76
CA TRP A 336 1.99 -27.40 -25.82
C TRP A 336 2.77 -26.15 -26.26
N ARG A 337 2.85 -25.90 -27.58
CA ARG A 337 3.52 -24.72 -28.14
C ARG A 337 2.82 -23.44 -27.72
N GLN A 338 1.48 -23.48 -27.70
CA GLN A 338 0.67 -22.36 -27.24
C GLN A 338 0.97 -22.07 -25.76
N ARG A 339 0.91 -23.08 -24.89
CA ARG A 339 1.29 -22.96 -23.46
C ARG A 339 2.70 -22.42 -23.27
N PHE A 340 3.66 -22.94 -24.04
CA PHE A 340 5.06 -22.54 -23.93
C PHE A 340 5.26 -21.07 -24.33
N TRP A 341 4.53 -20.60 -25.34
CA TRP A 341 4.54 -19.21 -25.76
C TRP A 341 4.00 -18.27 -24.67
N GLU A 342 2.87 -18.63 -24.02
CA GLU A 342 2.34 -17.84 -22.90
C GLU A 342 3.30 -17.77 -21.72
N ASN A 343 3.91 -18.90 -21.37
CA ASN A 343 4.90 -18.98 -20.28
C ASN A 343 6.10 -18.06 -20.55
N ILE A 344 6.61 -18.05 -21.78
CA ILE A 344 7.70 -17.15 -22.17
C ILE A 344 7.26 -15.70 -21.96
N MET A 345 6.08 -15.30 -22.43
CA MET A 345 5.61 -13.92 -22.30
C MET A 345 5.48 -13.47 -20.83
N ILE A 346 4.88 -14.29 -19.97
CA ILE A 346 4.64 -13.93 -18.56
C ILE A 346 5.95 -13.85 -17.76
N CYS A 347 6.93 -14.68 -18.11
CA CYS A 347 8.17 -14.81 -17.33
C CYS A 347 9.28 -13.87 -17.82
N GLN A 348 9.00 -12.73 -18.46
CA GLN A 348 10.04 -11.82 -19.00
C GLN A 348 10.66 -10.84 -17.99
N GLY A 349 10.28 -10.92 -16.72
CA GLY A 349 10.85 -10.07 -15.67
C GLY A 349 10.26 -8.66 -15.63
N LEU A 350 10.98 -7.73 -15.03
CA LEU A 350 10.47 -6.40 -14.67
C LEU A 350 10.03 -5.61 -15.91
N GLU A 351 10.90 -5.49 -16.91
CA GLU A 351 10.57 -4.76 -18.13
C GLU A 351 9.58 -5.54 -19.02
N GLY A 352 9.61 -6.86 -18.91
CA GLY A 352 8.70 -7.80 -19.58
C GLY A 352 7.24 -7.57 -19.24
N LEU A 353 6.93 -7.28 -17.98
CA LEU A 353 5.58 -6.91 -17.54
C LEU A 353 5.05 -5.63 -18.21
N GLY A 354 5.92 -4.86 -18.88
CA GLY A 354 5.52 -3.75 -19.76
C GLY A 354 4.66 -4.18 -20.94
N MET A 355 4.62 -5.48 -21.26
CA MET A 355 3.62 -6.03 -22.18
C MET A 355 2.19 -5.72 -21.77
N LEU A 356 1.89 -5.63 -20.47
CA LEU A 356 0.53 -5.36 -19.97
C LEU A 356 0.10 -3.89 -20.07
N ARG A 357 0.98 -3.01 -20.56
CA ARG A 357 0.76 -1.56 -20.59
C ARG A 357 0.54 -1.10 -22.03
N PRO A 358 -0.63 -0.52 -22.36
CA PRO A 358 -0.99 -0.11 -23.73
C PRO A 358 0.06 0.75 -24.43
N ASN A 359 0.71 1.67 -23.70
CA ASN A 359 1.73 2.57 -24.21
C ASN A 359 3.13 1.93 -24.36
N MET A 360 3.30 0.67 -23.98
CA MET A 360 4.57 -0.06 -24.01
C MET A 360 4.50 -1.37 -24.81
N GLU A 361 3.32 -1.77 -25.30
CA GLU A 361 3.12 -3.06 -25.98
C GLU A 361 3.89 -3.15 -27.31
N ASP A 362 3.94 -2.05 -28.07
CA ASP A 362 4.41 -2.05 -29.45
C ASP A 362 5.89 -2.46 -29.56
N LYS A 363 6.70 -2.13 -28.54
CA LYS A 363 8.11 -2.54 -28.46
C LYS A 363 8.29 -4.06 -28.37
N TRP A 364 7.27 -4.80 -27.94
CA TRP A 364 7.30 -6.24 -27.75
C TRP A 364 6.78 -7.02 -28.96
N MET A 365 6.07 -6.38 -29.90
CA MET A 365 5.43 -7.08 -31.02
C MET A 365 6.42 -7.88 -31.86
N GLY A 366 7.60 -7.31 -32.16
CA GLY A 366 8.66 -8.02 -32.87
C GLY A 366 9.15 -9.26 -32.12
N LYS A 367 9.33 -9.14 -30.80
CA LYS A 367 9.80 -10.24 -29.94
C LYS A 367 8.76 -11.35 -29.78
N ILE A 368 7.49 -10.98 -29.67
CA ILE A 368 6.35 -11.92 -29.60
C ILE A 368 6.28 -12.77 -30.86
N ARG A 369 6.45 -12.18 -32.05
CA ARG A 369 6.53 -12.91 -33.33
C ARG A 369 7.74 -13.81 -33.39
N GLU A 370 8.91 -13.31 -32.99
CA GLU A 370 10.15 -14.09 -32.95
C GLU A 370 10.01 -15.34 -32.06
N TRP A 371 9.43 -15.20 -30.86
CA TRP A 371 9.17 -16.33 -29.98
C TRP A 371 8.25 -17.35 -30.62
N ARG A 372 7.13 -16.90 -31.21
CA ARG A 372 6.22 -17.79 -31.94
C ARG A 372 6.99 -18.57 -33.00
N GLU A 373 7.73 -17.91 -33.88
CA GLU A 373 8.48 -18.55 -34.97
C GLU A 373 9.52 -19.55 -34.46
N LYS A 374 10.25 -19.21 -33.39
CA LYS A 374 11.22 -20.13 -32.79
C LYS A 374 10.53 -21.35 -32.17
N ILE A 375 9.40 -21.16 -31.47
CA ILE A 375 8.61 -22.25 -30.89
C ILE A 375 8.03 -23.18 -31.97
N ALA A 376 7.59 -22.62 -33.10
CA ALA A 376 7.06 -23.41 -34.23
C ALA A 376 8.11 -24.37 -34.82
N LYS A 377 9.40 -24.03 -34.70
CA LYS A 377 10.53 -24.85 -35.17
C LYS A 377 10.95 -25.94 -34.18
N LEU A 378 10.33 -26.02 -33.01
CA LEU A 378 10.60 -27.07 -32.04
C LEU A 378 9.83 -28.35 -32.41
N ASP A 379 10.58 -29.43 -32.62
CA ASP A 379 10.03 -30.72 -33.06
C ASP A 379 9.21 -31.43 -31.97
N ARG A 380 9.52 -31.15 -30.70
CA ARG A 380 8.88 -31.76 -29.54
C ARG A 380 8.82 -30.79 -28.37
N GLU A 381 7.89 -31.06 -27.45
CA GLU A 381 7.84 -30.36 -26.17
C GLU A 381 9.19 -30.54 -25.45
N PRO A 382 9.83 -29.45 -24.99
CA PRO A 382 11.03 -29.55 -24.17
C PRO A 382 10.78 -30.47 -22.96
N PRO A 383 11.70 -31.41 -22.64
CA PRO A 383 11.44 -32.49 -21.69
C PRO A 383 10.86 -32.03 -20.35
N VAL A 384 9.81 -32.76 -19.94
CA VAL A 384 8.83 -32.44 -18.89
C VAL A 384 9.41 -32.51 -17.46
N ASP A 385 10.48 -33.27 -17.27
CA ASP A 385 11.14 -33.42 -15.96
C ASP A 385 11.98 -32.19 -15.57
N ARG A 386 11.98 -31.17 -16.46
CA ARG A 386 12.74 -29.92 -16.39
C ARG A 386 11.86 -28.72 -16.76
N HIS A 387 10.62 -28.69 -16.32
CA HIS A 387 9.71 -27.62 -16.72
C HIS A 387 10.00 -26.28 -16.02
N TYR A 388 10.10 -25.25 -16.86
CA TYR A 388 10.43 -23.87 -16.54
C TYR A 388 9.26 -23.07 -15.91
N ALA A 389 8.07 -23.69 -15.78
CA ALA A 389 6.90 -23.12 -15.11
C ALA A 389 6.06 -24.17 -14.34
N LYS A 390 6.23 -25.48 -14.55
CA LYS A 390 5.49 -26.56 -13.86
C LYS A 390 5.73 -26.61 -12.34
N PRO A 391 6.94 -26.34 -11.79
CA PRO A 391 7.13 -26.11 -10.36
C PRO A 391 6.12 -25.15 -9.77
N MET A 392 5.99 -23.97 -10.39
CA MET A 392 5.01 -22.96 -10.03
C MET A 392 3.60 -23.53 -10.23
N LEU A 393 3.29 -24.04 -11.42
CA LEU A 393 1.92 -24.37 -11.81
C LEU A 393 1.33 -25.66 -11.21
N ASP A 394 2.13 -26.71 -11.02
CA ASP A 394 1.74 -27.94 -10.33
C ASP A 394 1.77 -27.79 -8.80
N GLU A 395 2.62 -26.92 -8.24
CA GLU A 395 2.50 -26.51 -6.83
C GLU A 395 1.15 -25.87 -6.61
N MET A 396 0.83 -24.89 -7.46
CA MET A 396 -0.41 -24.13 -7.44
C MET A 396 -1.67 -24.99 -7.65
N ASP A 397 -1.67 -25.96 -8.59
CA ASP A 397 -2.83 -26.87 -8.83
C ASP A 397 -3.01 -27.93 -7.73
N LYS A 398 -1.94 -28.52 -7.19
CA LYS A 398 -2.09 -29.48 -6.09
C LYS A 398 -2.39 -28.80 -4.76
N THR A 399 -2.00 -27.52 -4.59
CA THR A 399 -2.44 -26.69 -3.45
C THR A 399 -3.93 -26.61 -3.57
N PHE A 400 -4.43 -26.28 -4.76
CA PHE A 400 -5.84 -26.24 -5.06
C PHE A 400 -6.57 -27.57 -4.84
N ARG A 401 -6.06 -28.75 -5.23
CA ARG A 401 -6.78 -30.04 -5.02
C ARG A 401 -6.86 -30.49 -3.56
N VAL A 402 -5.78 -30.35 -2.79
CA VAL A 402 -5.76 -30.71 -1.36
C VAL A 402 -6.49 -29.68 -0.50
N THR A 403 -6.44 -28.40 -0.89
CA THR A 403 -7.24 -27.31 -0.30
C THR A 403 -8.72 -27.42 -0.72
N ARG A 404 -9.04 -27.93 -1.91
CA ARG A 404 -10.43 -28.16 -2.33
C ARG A 404 -11.03 -29.41 -1.67
N SER A 405 -10.24 -30.41 -1.28
CA SER A 405 -10.73 -31.56 -0.51
C SER A 405 -10.80 -31.31 1.01
N SER A 406 -9.84 -30.57 1.59
CA SER A 406 -9.78 -30.30 3.04
C SER A 406 -10.34 -28.94 3.48
N LEU A 407 -10.24 -27.90 2.63
CA LEU A 407 -10.73 -26.53 2.89
C LEU A 407 -12.05 -26.21 2.15
N SER A 408 -12.52 -26.96 1.14
CA SER A 408 -13.88 -26.70 0.63
C SER A 408 -14.98 -27.06 1.65
N SER A 409 -14.69 -27.87 2.66
CA SER A 409 -15.61 -28.12 3.78
C SER A 409 -15.52 -27.01 4.84
N ASN A 410 -14.32 -26.52 5.17
CA ASN A 410 -14.06 -25.53 6.23
C ASN A 410 -14.18 -24.07 5.78
N THR A 411 -13.78 -23.73 4.56
CA THR A 411 -13.87 -22.40 3.95
C THR A 411 -15.25 -22.14 3.38
N LYS A 412 -15.91 -23.15 2.76
CA LYS A 412 -17.37 -23.04 2.58
C LYS A 412 -18.04 -22.95 3.93
N ARG A 413 -17.61 -23.65 5.00
CA ARG A 413 -18.14 -23.40 6.36
C ARG A 413 -17.84 -22.00 6.88
N ARG A 414 -16.68 -21.37 6.64
CA ARG A 414 -16.31 -20.05 7.16
C ARG A 414 -16.93 -18.90 6.38
N ALA A 415 -16.94 -18.96 5.05
CA ALA A 415 -17.65 -18.03 4.18
C ALA A 415 -19.16 -18.24 4.24
N ARG A 416 -19.66 -19.49 4.34
CA ARG A 416 -21.06 -19.77 4.73
C ARG A 416 -21.31 -19.42 6.18
N ARG A 417 -20.33 -19.40 7.11
CA ARG A 417 -20.53 -18.87 8.47
C ARG A 417 -20.52 -17.35 8.49
N ARG A 418 -19.73 -16.65 7.67
CA ARG A 418 -19.76 -15.18 7.53
C ARG A 418 -20.98 -14.72 6.75
N ARG A 419 -21.31 -15.35 5.61
CA ARG A 419 -22.56 -15.15 4.85
C ARG A 419 -23.78 -15.62 5.63
N ASN A 420 -23.78 -16.82 6.22
CA ASN A 420 -24.86 -17.19 7.14
C ASN A 420 -24.83 -16.27 8.34
N ARG A 421 -23.73 -15.66 8.81
CA ARG A 421 -23.77 -14.71 9.93
C ARG A 421 -24.29 -13.36 9.51
N ALA A 422 -23.91 -12.78 8.37
CA ALA A 422 -24.47 -11.53 7.87
C ALA A 422 -25.95 -11.71 7.51
N VAL A 423 -26.30 -12.80 6.82
CA VAL A 423 -27.68 -13.15 6.46
C VAL A 423 -28.48 -13.60 7.69
N TYR A 424 -27.89 -14.33 8.65
CA TYR A 424 -28.56 -14.71 9.91
C TYR A 424 -28.67 -13.51 10.83
N SER A 425 -27.66 -12.68 11.03
CA SER A 425 -27.75 -11.47 11.84
C SER A 425 -28.71 -10.46 11.21
N ALA A 426 -28.68 -10.25 9.89
CA ALA A 426 -29.68 -9.42 9.20
C ALA A 426 -31.08 -10.03 9.29
N ARG A 427 -31.24 -11.34 9.08
CA ARG A 427 -32.54 -12.03 9.20
C ARG A 427 -33.04 -12.06 10.64
N THR A 428 -32.18 -12.28 11.64
CA THR A 428 -32.50 -12.33 13.07
C THR A 428 -32.82 -10.94 13.59
N ALA A 429 -32.06 -9.91 13.21
CA ALA A 429 -32.38 -8.52 13.51
C ALA A 429 -33.70 -8.12 12.86
N LYS A 430 -33.89 -8.43 11.57
CA LYS A 430 -35.13 -8.20 10.83
C LYS A 430 -36.32 -8.93 11.49
N GLU A 431 -36.21 -10.24 11.74
CA GLU A 431 -37.23 -11.03 12.44
C GLU A 431 -37.52 -10.47 13.83
N TYR A 432 -36.51 -10.05 14.59
CA TYR A 432 -36.71 -9.47 15.91
C TYR A 432 -37.53 -8.18 15.88
N PHE A 433 -37.16 -7.24 15.00
CA PHE A 433 -37.83 -5.95 14.88
C PHE A 433 -39.17 -6.04 14.14
N GLU A 434 -39.36 -7.00 13.22
CA GLU A 434 -40.62 -7.18 12.49
C GLU A 434 -41.65 -8.06 13.23
N THR A 435 -41.21 -8.98 14.11
CA THR A 435 -42.14 -9.83 14.90
C THR A 435 -42.77 -9.11 16.09
N GLY A 436 -42.46 -7.83 16.29
CA GLY A 436 -43.07 -6.98 17.32
C GLY A 436 -42.65 -7.30 18.75
N ARG A 437 -41.52 -8.01 18.95
CA ARG A 437 -40.98 -8.28 20.30
C ARG A 437 -40.47 -7.03 20.99
N ASP A 438 -39.89 -6.12 20.21
CA ASP A 438 -39.63 -4.75 20.63
C ASP A 438 -40.34 -3.80 19.65
N THR A 439 -41.48 -3.27 20.07
CA THR A 439 -42.31 -2.38 19.25
C THR A 439 -41.70 -0.99 19.05
N ARG A 440 -40.61 -0.68 19.77
CA ARG A 440 -39.90 0.59 19.67
C ARG A 440 -39.08 0.68 18.40
N PHE A 441 -38.80 -0.42 17.71
CA PHE A 441 -37.91 -0.44 16.55
C PHE A 441 -38.54 -1.14 15.35
N GLN A 442 -38.11 -0.74 14.15
CA GLN A 442 -38.43 -1.39 12.89
C GLN A 442 -37.17 -1.50 12.06
N TYR A 443 -36.90 -2.68 11.49
CA TYR A 443 -35.78 -2.88 10.60
C TYR A 443 -36.02 -2.15 9.27
N GLU A 444 -35.01 -1.44 8.77
CA GLU A 444 -35.08 -0.72 7.50
C GLU A 444 -34.17 -1.36 6.46
N SER A 445 -32.85 -1.33 6.69
CA SER A 445 -31.89 -1.85 5.72
C SER A 445 -30.59 -2.32 6.36
N TYR A 446 -29.83 -3.10 5.59
CA TYR A 446 -28.49 -3.55 5.95
C TYR A 446 -27.47 -2.55 5.39
N LEU A 447 -26.53 -2.09 6.22
CA LEU A 447 -25.52 -1.12 5.81
C LEU A 447 -24.19 -1.78 5.43
N GLY A 448 -23.76 -2.82 6.16
CA GLY A 448 -22.49 -3.48 5.87
C GLY A 448 -21.91 -4.29 7.04
N ASP A 449 -20.86 -5.05 6.73
CA ASP A 449 -20.03 -5.78 7.68
C ASP A 449 -18.66 -5.10 7.74
N GLY A 450 -18.28 -4.58 8.89
CA GLY A 450 -16.94 -4.06 9.17
C GLY A 450 -16.07 -5.07 9.90
N GLY A 451 -14.79 -4.74 10.10
CA GLY A 451 -13.86 -5.56 10.90
C GLY A 451 -14.32 -5.80 12.35
N GLN A 452 -15.20 -4.95 12.86
CA GLN A 452 -15.65 -4.94 14.26
C GLN A 452 -17.08 -5.48 14.46
N GLY A 453 -17.92 -5.53 13.41
CA GLY A 453 -19.32 -5.90 13.57
C GLY A 453 -20.16 -5.59 12.33
N THR A 454 -21.45 -5.85 12.46
CA THR A 454 -22.46 -5.61 11.41
C THR A 454 -23.25 -4.35 11.72
N ALA A 455 -23.54 -3.53 10.71
CA ALA A 455 -24.33 -2.30 10.84
C ALA A 455 -25.66 -2.40 10.09
N PHE A 456 -26.73 -1.87 10.70
CA PHE A 456 -28.09 -1.88 10.18
C PHE A 456 -28.76 -0.52 10.37
N ASN A 457 -29.60 -0.10 9.43
CA ASN A 457 -30.56 0.97 9.67
C ASN A 457 -31.80 0.40 10.39
N VAL A 458 -32.21 1.08 11.45
CA VAL A 458 -33.43 0.78 12.21
C VAL A 458 -34.21 2.07 12.47
N ALA A 459 -35.51 2.02 12.25
CA ALA A 459 -36.43 3.10 12.59
C ALA A 459 -36.90 2.97 14.05
N TYR A 460 -36.57 3.95 14.87
CA TYR A 460 -37.01 4.05 16.26
C TYR A 460 -38.34 4.82 16.37
N LYS A 461 -39.32 4.22 17.04
CA LYS A 461 -40.73 4.63 17.12
C LYS A 461 -41.11 5.27 18.46
N ASP A 462 -40.35 5.04 19.52
CA ASP A 462 -40.77 5.32 20.90
C ASP A 462 -39.98 6.47 21.56
N HIS A 463 -40.13 7.69 21.05
CA HIS A 463 -40.22 8.94 21.82
C HIS A 463 -40.22 10.18 20.90
N TYR A 464 -41.17 11.10 21.15
CA TYR A 464 -41.22 12.52 20.81
C TYR A 464 -40.32 13.05 19.67
N SER A 465 -40.43 12.54 18.43
CA SER A 465 -40.14 13.43 17.31
C SER A 465 -41.28 14.45 17.26
N LYS A 466 -40.96 15.75 17.20
CA LYS A 466 -41.97 16.83 17.20
C LYS A 466 -43.03 16.66 16.09
N ASP A 467 -42.74 15.82 15.10
CA ASP A 467 -43.52 15.61 13.88
C ASP A 467 -44.10 14.19 13.74
N GLY A 468 -43.95 13.31 14.75
CA GLY A 468 -44.50 11.96 14.75
C GLY A 468 -43.89 10.98 13.73
N ARG A 469 -42.76 11.34 13.10
CA ARG A 469 -42.01 10.48 12.18
C ARG A 469 -41.01 9.59 12.94
N PRO A 470 -40.87 8.30 12.59
CA PRO A 470 -39.83 7.44 13.12
C PRO A 470 -38.43 7.99 12.81
N GLN A 471 -37.52 7.94 13.78
CA GLN A 471 -36.13 8.38 13.58
C GLN A 471 -35.29 7.20 13.08
N ILE A 472 -34.52 7.40 12.02
CA ILE A 472 -33.59 6.37 11.52
C ILE A 472 -32.30 6.41 12.34
N LEU A 473 -31.87 5.25 12.81
CA LEU A 473 -30.65 5.03 13.59
C LEU A 473 -29.80 3.93 12.96
N VAL A 474 -28.52 3.92 13.28
CA VAL A 474 -27.60 2.85 12.90
C VAL A 474 -27.37 1.94 14.10
N LEU A 475 -27.84 0.70 14.03
CA LEU A 475 -27.48 -0.35 14.98
C LEU A 475 -26.19 -1.03 14.53
N LYS A 476 -25.11 -0.88 15.29
CA LYS A 476 -23.88 -1.67 15.13
C LYS A 476 -23.89 -2.80 16.15
N SER A 477 -23.58 -4.02 15.71
CA SER A 477 -23.62 -5.23 16.54
C SER A 477 -22.39 -6.11 16.32
N GLY A 478 -21.76 -6.59 17.39
CA GLY A 478 -20.52 -7.36 17.32
C GLY A 478 -20.24 -8.21 18.55
N ARG A 479 -19.20 -9.06 18.49
CA ARG A 479 -18.77 -9.93 19.62
C ARG A 479 -17.57 -9.38 20.39
N ASP A 480 -16.93 -8.33 19.88
CA ASP A 480 -15.77 -7.71 20.50
C ASP A 480 -16.24 -6.68 21.55
N ILE A 481 -16.72 -7.20 22.69
CA ILE A 481 -17.37 -6.41 23.74
C ILE A 481 -16.47 -5.26 24.20
N THR A 482 -15.18 -5.51 24.39
CA THR A 482 -14.23 -4.50 24.89
C THR A 482 -14.04 -3.35 23.91
N ARG A 483 -14.05 -3.61 22.59
CA ARG A 483 -14.03 -2.55 21.57
C ARG A 483 -15.33 -1.77 21.53
N PHE A 484 -16.49 -2.42 21.63
CA PHE A 484 -17.79 -1.73 21.69
C PHE A 484 -17.93 -0.88 22.95
N GLU A 485 -17.41 -1.35 24.09
CA GLU A 485 -17.32 -0.55 25.32
C GLU A 485 -16.41 0.65 25.13
N SER A 486 -15.25 0.47 24.48
CA SER A 486 -14.32 1.57 24.17
C SER A 486 -14.95 2.60 23.24
N GLU A 487 -15.63 2.15 22.18
CA GLU A 487 -16.35 3.02 21.24
C GLU A 487 -17.52 3.75 21.94
N SER A 488 -18.31 3.05 22.75
CA SER A 488 -19.39 3.63 23.55
C SER A 488 -18.88 4.68 24.52
N GLN A 489 -17.75 4.42 25.19
CA GLN A 489 -17.10 5.38 26.09
C GLN A 489 -16.58 6.60 25.33
N ALA A 490 -15.97 6.42 24.16
CA ALA A 490 -15.53 7.51 23.31
C ALA A 490 -16.74 8.36 22.86
N LEU A 491 -17.80 7.73 22.34
CA LEU A 491 -19.01 8.42 21.90
C LEU A 491 -19.70 9.19 23.04
N MET A 492 -19.67 8.69 24.27
CA MET A 492 -20.15 9.44 25.45
C MET A 492 -19.26 10.64 25.77
N MET A 493 -17.94 10.51 25.60
CA MET A 493 -16.98 11.58 25.86
C MET A 493 -17.09 12.71 24.84
N PHE A 494 -17.36 12.36 23.58
CA PHE A 494 -17.44 13.29 22.45
C PHE A 494 -18.89 13.64 22.08
N ALA A 495 -19.84 13.40 22.99
CA ALA A 495 -21.24 13.71 22.79
C ALA A 495 -21.43 15.22 22.66
N GLY A 496 -22.10 15.65 21.58
CA GLY A 496 -22.30 17.05 21.23
C GLY A 496 -21.32 17.60 20.20
N CYS A 497 -20.22 16.91 19.90
CA CYS A 497 -19.27 17.35 18.87
C CYS A 497 -19.86 17.14 17.46
N ARG A 498 -20.22 18.22 16.76
CA ARG A 498 -20.87 18.19 15.44
C ARG A 498 -20.10 17.41 14.36
N HIS A 499 -18.77 17.43 14.37
CA HIS A 499 -17.92 16.79 13.37
C HIS A 499 -17.48 15.36 13.74
N LEU A 500 -18.09 14.79 14.78
CA LEU A 500 -17.94 13.39 15.18
C LEU A 500 -19.29 12.68 15.11
N GLY A 501 -19.28 11.40 14.73
CA GLY A 501 -20.48 10.56 14.78
C GLY A 501 -21.03 10.47 16.20
N GLN A 502 -22.34 10.69 16.35
CA GLN A 502 -23.00 10.77 17.65
C GLN A 502 -23.63 9.44 18.07
N ASN A 503 -23.60 9.17 19.38
CA ASN A 503 -24.37 8.09 19.99
C ASN A 503 -25.85 8.45 20.02
N PHE A 504 -26.70 7.49 19.74
CA PHE A 504 -28.09 7.55 20.14
C PHE A 504 -28.23 6.87 21.51
N ILE A 505 -29.03 7.46 22.41
CA ILE A 505 -29.17 7.08 23.83
C ILE A 505 -28.97 5.57 24.06
N PRO A 506 -28.14 5.14 25.03
CA PRO A 506 -27.87 3.72 25.25
C PRO A 506 -29.15 3.00 25.71
N ILE A 507 -29.81 2.29 24.78
CA ILE A 507 -30.89 1.35 25.08
C ILE A 507 -30.24 0.08 25.64
N ARG A 508 -30.10 0.04 26.97
CA ARG A 508 -29.39 -1.03 27.69
C ARG A 508 -30.18 -2.33 27.81
N ASP A 509 -31.45 -2.31 27.45
CA ASP A 509 -32.43 -3.37 27.62
C ASP A 509 -32.77 -4.11 26.31
N LEU A 510 -32.08 -3.83 25.20
CA LEU A 510 -32.32 -4.53 23.93
C LEU A 510 -31.66 -5.92 23.92
N GLN A 511 -32.48 -6.98 23.99
CA GLN A 511 -32.03 -8.36 23.85
C GLN A 511 -32.46 -8.96 22.51
N LEU A 512 -31.54 -9.07 21.55
CA LEU A 512 -31.79 -9.79 20.30
C LEU A 512 -31.90 -11.32 20.58
N PRO A 513 -32.77 -12.08 19.89
CA PRO A 513 -33.02 -13.48 20.22
C PRO A 513 -31.88 -14.39 19.74
N GLY A 514 -31.45 -15.32 20.59
CA GLY A 514 -30.42 -16.32 20.26
C GLY A 514 -28.99 -15.88 20.56
N GLU A 515 -28.82 -14.72 21.20
CA GLU A 515 -27.56 -14.26 21.77
C GLU A 515 -27.60 -14.50 23.28
N ASP A 516 -26.72 -15.36 23.81
CA ASP A 516 -26.49 -15.39 25.26
C ASP A 516 -25.94 -14.01 25.66
N ASP A 517 -26.54 -13.38 26.68
CA ASP A 517 -26.29 -12.02 27.24
C ASP A 517 -24.80 -11.66 27.45
N SER A 518 -23.88 -12.63 27.33
CA SER A 518 -22.44 -12.49 27.58
C SER A 518 -21.55 -12.47 26.33
N THR A 519 -22.11 -12.58 25.11
CA THR A 519 -21.26 -12.74 23.89
C THR A 519 -21.39 -11.66 22.82
N TYR A 520 -22.33 -10.73 22.93
CA TYR A 520 -22.55 -9.69 21.93
C TYR A 520 -22.75 -8.31 22.59
N ALA A 521 -22.31 -7.27 21.88
CA ALA A 521 -22.49 -5.87 22.25
C ALA A 521 -23.15 -5.12 21.09
N HIS A 522 -24.01 -4.17 21.45
CA HIS A 522 -24.79 -3.36 20.53
C HIS A 522 -24.60 -1.88 20.86
N ILE A 523 -24.43 -1.05 19.84
CA ILE A 523 -24.45 0.42 19.97
C ILE A 523 -25.37 1.00 18.90
N PHE A 524 -26.09 2.07 19.26
CA PHE A 524 -26.95 2.80 18.36
C PHE A 524 -26.30 4.14 18.04
N LEU A 525 -26.13 4.44 16.76
CA LEU A 525 -25.50 5.66 16.29
C LEU A 525 -26.52 6.48 15.51
N GLU A 526 -26.26 7.78 15.38
CA GLU A 526 -27.00 8.60 14.41
C GLU A 526 -26.86 8.03 12.99
N ALA A 527 -27.94 8.11 12.20
CA ALA A 527 -27.89 7.77 10.79
C ALA A 527 -27.38 8.97 9.98
N ILE A 528 -26.28 8.76 9.26
CA ILE A 528 -25.65 9.77 8.41
C ILE A 528 -25.83 9.31 6.95
N PRO A 529 -26.76 9.90 6.18
CA PRO A 529 -27.31 9.25 4.99
C PRO A 529 -26.44 9.39 3.72
N ASN A 530 -25.51 10.33 3.66
CA ASN A 530 -24.95 10.77 2.37
C ASN A 530 -23.61 10.13 1.98
N GLY A 531 -23.39 8.89 2.45
CA GLY A 531 -22.22 8.09 2.09
C GLY A 531 -20.89 8.59 2.68
N THR A 532 -19.80 7.98 2.23
CA THR A 532 -18.44 8.25 2.72
C THR A 532 -17.66 9.18 1.79
N LEU A 533 -16.61 9.81 2.31
CA LEU A 533 -15.64 10.58 1.51
C LEU A 533 -14.99 9.71 0.42
N LEU A 534 -14.77 8.42 0.70
CA LEU A 534 -14.29 7.47 -0.30
C LEU A 534 -15.28 7.35 -1.47
N SER A 535 -16.57 7.12 -1.17
CA SER A 535 -17.60 6.98 -2.21
C SER A 535 -17.79 8.27 -3.02
N PHE A 536 -17.62 9.44 -2.40
CA PHE A 536 -17.59 10.72 -3.08
C PHE A 536 -16.42 10.80 -4.07
N LEU A 537 -15.20 10.45 -3.64
CA LEU A 537 -14.02 10.50 -4.51
C LEU A 537 -14.15 9.58 -5.71
N GLU A 538 -14.66 8.36 -5.52
CA GLU A 538 -14.92 7.41 -6.60
C GLU A 538 -15.92 7.99 -7.62
N ARG A 539 -17.06 8.51 -7.15
CA ARG A 539 -18.07 9.12 -8.03
C ARG A 539 -17.58 10.39 -8.72
N TYR A 540 -16.86 11.24 -8.00
CA TYR A 540 -16.30 12.48 -8.53
C TYR A 540 -15.28 12.19 -9.64
N HIS A 541 -14.37 11.25 -9.40
CA HIS A 541 -13.38 10.84 -10.40
C HIS A 541 -14.05 10.28 -11.67
N ILE A 542 -15.07 9.42 -11.50
CA ILE A 542 -15.83 8.85 -12.62
C ILE A 542 -16.59 9.93 -13.41
N SER A 543 -17.27 10.84 -12.74
CA SER A 543 -18.14 11.85 -13.37
C SER A 543 -17.38 12.97 -14.06
N THR A 544 -16.21 13.34 -13.55
CA THR A 544 -15.41 14.46 -14.07
C THR A 544 -14.23 14.04 -14.93
N GLY A 545 -13.97 12.73 -15.06
CA GLY A 545 -12.80 12.22 -15.79
C GLY A 545 -11.48 12.52 -15.08
N GLY A 546 -11.49 12.67 -13.75
CA GLY A 546 -10.33 13.01 -12.94
C GLY A 546 -9.96 14.50 -12.94
N ALA A 547 -10.94 15.39 -13.15
CA ALA A 547 -10.71 16.82 -12.96
C ALA A 547 -10.34 17.13 -11.50
N PRO A 548 -9.61 18.24 -11.23
CA PRO A 548 -9.35 18.66 -9.87
C PRO A 548 -10.59 19.10 -9.11
N ILE A 549 -10.64 18.77 -7.81
CA ILE A 549 -11.68 19.26 -6.91
C ILE A 549 -11.49 20.79 -6.74
N PRO A 550 -12.57 21.60 -6.83
CA PRO A 550 -12.48 23.05 -6.60
C PRO A 550 -11.86 23.40 -5.25
N ASN A 551 -11.00 24.42 -5.22
CA ASN A 551 -10.31 24.89 -4.01
C ASN A 551 -11.28 25.28 -2.91
N ARG A 552 -12.38 25.99 -3.25
CA ARG A 552 -13.40 26.41 -2.27
C ARG A 552 -14.11 25.21 -1.63
N LEU A 553 -14.21 24.08 -2.33
CA LEU A 553 -14.71 22.82 -1.76
C LEU A 553 -13.63 22.14 -0.89
N LEU A 554 -12.38 22.09 -1.36
CA LEU A 554 -11.26 21.53 -0.60
C LEU A 554 -11.04 22.26 0.75
N TRP A 555 -11.11 23.59 0.78
CA TRP A 555 -11.00 24.36 2.02
C TRP A 555 -12.08 24.00 3.05
N ARG A 556 -13.32 23.77 2.60
CA ARG A 556 -14.44 23.39 3.48
C ARG A 556 -14.27 21.96 4.02
N LEU A 557 -13.82 21.03 3.18
CA LEU A 557 -13.47 19.68 3.62
C LEU A 557 -12.32 19.71 4.63
N PHE A 558 -11.30 20.53 4.38
CA PHE A 558 -10.17 20.68 5.29
C PHE A 558 -10.61 21.25 6.64
N LEU A 559 -11.46 22.27 6.64
CA LEU A 559 -12.01 22.83 7.87
C LEU A 559 -12.74 21.75 8.67
N CYS A 560 -13.65 20.97 8.05
CA CYS A 560 -14.36 19.89 8.75
C CYS A 560 -13.42 18.87 9.39
N MET A 561 -12.32 18.49 8.71
CA MET A 561 -11.33 17.58 9.26
C MET A 561 -10.55 18.20 10.43
N VAL A 562 -10.25 19.50 10.37
CA VAL A 562 -9.64 20.22 11.51
C VAL A 562 -10.62 20.35 12.67
N ARG A 563 -11.90 20.61 12.41
CA ARG A 563 -12.98 20.59 13.42
C ARG A 563 -13.04 19.24 14.12
N THR A 564 -12.90 18.12 13.39
CA THR A 564 -12.76 16.77 13.98
C THR A 564 -11.55 16.66 14.92
N CYS A 565 -10.38 17.19 14.55
CA CYS A 565 -9.21 17.18 15.43
C CYS A 565 -9.44 18.03 16.69
N ILE A 566 -10.07 19.20 16.56
CA ILE A 566 -10.46 20.06 17.68
C ILE A 566 -11.47 19.32 18.57
N ALA A 567 -12.44 18.62 18.01
CA ALA A 567 -13.41 17.81 18.76
C ALA A 567 -12.75 16.74 19.62
N LEU A 568 -11.74 16.06 19.09
CA LEU A 568 -10.99 15.03 19.81
C LEU A 568 -10.13 15.66 20.93
N ALA A 569 -9.52 16.82 20.67
CA ALA A 569 -8.66 17.51 21.63
C ALA A 569 -9.47 18.21 22.73
N TYR A 570 -10.55 18.90 22.38
CA TYR A 570 -11.31 19.83 23.21
C TYR A 570 -12.82 19.57 23.06
N PRO A 571 -13.33 18.40 23.49
CA PRO A 571 -14.75 18.10 23.39
C PRO A 571 -15.61 19.10 24.15
N HIS A 572 -16.74 19.48 23.54
CA HIS A 572 -17.80 20.24 24.18
C HIS A 572 -19.16 19.55 23.99
N THR A 573 -20.13 19.92 24.83
CA THR A 573 -21.43 19.25 24.87
C THR A 573 -22.55 19.98 24.13
N ASP A 574 -22.27 21.15 23.54
CA ASP A 574 -23.25 21.94 22.79
C ASP A 574 -23.30 21.53 21.29
N PRO A 575 -24.34 20.83 20.81
CA PRO A 575 -24.47 20.42 19.41
C PRO A 575 -24.78 21.57 18.44
N GLY A 576 -25.11 22.76 18.97
CA GLY A 576 -25.39 23.96 18.19
C GLY A 576 -24.15 24.69 17.69
N VAL A 577 -22.99 24.39 18.29
CA VAL A 577 -21.74 25.15 18.10
C VAL A 577 -20.71 24.28 17.37
N ASN A 578 -19.93 24.89 16.47
CA ASN A 578 -18.82 24.22 15.80
C ASN A 578 -17.60 24.18 16.72
N GLU A 579 -16.81 23.10 16.62
CA GLU A 579 -15.65 22.87 17.45
C GLU A 579 -14.55 23.88 17.14
N THR A 580 -14.28 24.80 18.06
CA THR A 580 -13.33 25.91 17.86
C THR A 580 -12.28 25.96 18.97
N THR A 581 -11.09 26.45 18.62
CA THR A 581 -10.03 26.81 19.57
C THR A 581 -10.19 28.23 20.12
N ASP A 582 -11.08 29.06 19.56
CA ASP A 582 -11.35 30.42 20.03
C ASP A 582 -12.39 30.44 21.17
N HIS A 583 -12.24 29.52 22.13
CA HIS A 583 -13.10 29.49 23.31
C HIS A 583 -12.34 30.03 24.52
N PRO A 584 -12.87 31.04 25.26
CA PRO A 584 -12.16 31.70 26.35
C PRO A 584 -11.80 30.76 27.51
N ASN A 585 -12.46 29.60 27.60
CA ASN A 585 -12.21 28.56 28.58
C ASN A 585 -12.02 27.19 27.90
N LEU A 586 -11.07 27.07 26.96
CA LEU A 586 -10.73 25.77 26.40
C LEU A 586 -10.30 24.79 27.50
N PRO A 587 -10.87 23.57 27.55
CA PRO A 587 -10.43 22.55 28.49
C PRO A 587 -8.98 22.13 28.18
N ARG A 588 -8.34 21.48 29.16
CA ARG A 588 -7.07 20.80 28.88
C ARG A 588 -7.31 19.73 27.83
N SER A 589 -6.43 19.68 26.82
CA SER A 589 -6.54 18.68 25.78
C SER A 589 -6.61 17.25 26.34
N THR A 590 -7.46 16.43 25.72
CA THR A 590 -7.65 15.03 26.10
C THR A 590 -6.42 14.16 25.80
N GLY A 591 -5.66 14.50 24.74
CA GLY A 591 -4.57 13.70 24.19
C GLY A 591 -5.03 12.45 23.42
N TYR A 592 -6.26 12.41 22.92
CA TYR A 592 -6.77 11.27 22.13
C TYR A 592 -6.33 11.33 20.66
N ALA A 593 -5.80 10.21 20.16
CA ALA A 593 -5.57 9.93 18.75
C ALA A 593 -6.63 8.96 18.23
N HIS A 594 -7.16 9.20 17.03
CA HIS A 594 -8.12 8.28 16.41
C HIS A 594 -7.46 7.00 15.87
N THR A 595 -6.23 7.11 15.34
CA THR A 595 -5.37 6.03 14.79
C THR A 595 -5.86 5.32 13.53
N ASP A 596 -7.06 5.64 13.06
CA ASP A 596 -7.66 5.03 11.87
C ASP A 596 -8.38 6.08 10.99
N ILE A 597 -7.78 7.25 10.83
CA ILE A 597 -8.33 8.31 9.96
C ILE A 597 -8.06 7.93 8.50
N HIS A 598 -9.12 7.71 7.74
CA HIS A 598 -9.09 7.45 6.30
C HIS A 598 -10.42 7.84 5.64
N SER A 599 -10.46 7.97 4.31
CA SER A 599 -11.66 8.40 3.56
C SER A 599 -12.92 7.57 3.80
N GLY A 600 -12.78 6.27 4.10
CA GLY A 600 -13.91 5.41 4.48
C GLY A 600 -14.54 5.70 5.86
N ASN A 601 -13.85 6.40 6.77
CA ASN A 601 -14.35 6.73 8.11
C ASN A 601 -14.87 8.18 8.18
N PHE A 602 -14.77 8.95 7.09
CA PHE A 602 -15.44 10.23 6.96
C PHE A 602 -16.75 10.07 6.20
N VAL A 603 -17.84 10.58 6.74
CA VAL A 603 -19.20 10.50 6.18
C VAL A 603 -19.82 11.89 6.04
N PHE A 604 -20.63 12.08 5.00
CA PHE A 604 -21.28 13.36 4.74
C PHE A 604 -22.62 13.45 5.49
N GLY A 605 -22.71 14.46 6.36
CA GLY A 605 -23.93 14.89 7.02
C GLY A 605 -24.85 15.70 6.11
N GLU A 606 -25.77 16.45 6.73
CA GLU A 606 -26.71 17.31 6.02
C GLU A 606 -26.04 18.58 5.50
N LEU A 607 -26.62 19.14 4.43
CA LEU A 607 -26.30 20.50 3.97
C LEU A 607 -27.05 21.50 4.85
N LEU A 608 -26.33 22.46 5.43
CA LEU A 608 -26.90 23.42 6.37
C LEU A 608 -26.88 24.80 5.72
N SER A 609 -27.97 25.14 5.02
CA SER A 609 -28.08 26.39 4.25
C SER A 609 -27.90 27.67 5.09
N ASP A 610 -28.11 27.59 6.40
CA ASP A 610 -27.98 28.68 7.37
C ASP A 610 -26.63 28.69 8.10
N ALA A 611 -25.75 27.70 7.87
CA ALA A 611 -24.42 27.63 8.45
C ALA A 611 -23.36 28.02 7.40
N PRO A 612 -22.63 29.14 7.57
CA PRO A 612 -21.66 29.61 6.58
C PRO A 612 -20.57 28.59 6.19
N GLU A 613 -20.16 27.72 7.13
CA GLU A 613 -19.17 26.66 6.87
C GLU A 613 -19.71 25.53 5.99
N HIS A 614 -21.04 25.33 5.96
CA HIS A 614 -21.69 24.17 5.35
C HIS A 614 -22.86 24.53 4.42
N ASN A 615 -22.90 25.77 3.93
CA ASN A 615 -23.97 26.29 3.09
C ASN A 615 -23.92 25.74 1.66
N ILE A 616 -22.73 25.43 1.14
CA ILE A 616 -22.51 24.86 -0.21
C ILE A 616 -21.83 23.50 -0.20
N ALA A 617 -21.36 23.03 0.96
CA ALA A 617 -20.77 21.69 1.15
C ALA A 617 -21.29 21.08 2.45
N PRO A 618 -21.77 19.83 2.46
CA PRO A 618 -22.30 19.21 3.66
C PRO A 618 -21.21 18.98 4.71
N ALA A 619 -21.59 19.00 5.99
CA ALA A 619 -20.66 18.76 7.08
C ALA A 619 -20.04 17.37 6.98
N LEU A 620 -18.71 17.28 7.09
CA LEU A 620 -17.99 16.01 7.08
C LEU A 620 -17.77 15.53 8.52
N LYS A 621 -18.25 14.34 8.87
CA LYS A 621 -18.11 13.77 10.22
C LYS A 621 -17.20 12.55 10.23
N LEU A 622 -16.37 12.43 11.26
CA LEU A 622 -15.58 11.22 11.51
C LEU A 622 -16.38 10.20 12.34
N VAL A 623 -16.44 8.96 11.87
CA VAL A 623 -17.10 7.83 12.55
C VAL A 623 -16.08 6.76 12.96
N ASN A 624 -16.56 5.71 13.65
CA ASN A 624 -15.79 4.53 14.05
C ASN A 624 -14.71 4.80 15.13
N LEU A 625 -15.15 5.32 16.28
CA LEU A 625 -14.28 5.74 17.38
C LEU A 625 -13.72 4.56 18.23
N GLY A 626 -13.94 3.31 17.82
CA GLY A 626 -13.52 2.12 18.57
C GLY A 626 -12.01 1.88 18.64
N ASN A 627 -11.22 2.63 17.86
CA ASN A 627 -9.75 2.59 17.88
C ASN A 627 -9.12 3.82 18.57
N VAL A 628 -9.93 4.71 19.15
CA VAL A 628 -9.41 5.93 19.80
C VAL A 628 -8.55 5.54 21.00
N ILE A 629 -7.29 5.99 21.02
CA ILE A 629 -6.35 5.76 22.12
C ILE A 629 -5.81 7.05 22.67
N ARG A 630 -5.49 7.06 23.96
CA ARG A 630 -4.84 8.22 24.58
C ARG A 630 -3.34 8.17 24.35
N SER A 631 -2.81 9.06 23.51
CA SER A 631 -1.38 9.23 23.33
C SER A 631 -0.86 10.29 24.30
N ARG A 632 -0.02 9.88 25.25
CA ARG A 632 0.71 10.79 26.16
C ARG A 632 2.15 10.96 25.70
N GLY A 633 2.35 11.21 24.40
CA GLY A 633 3.68 11.42 23.84
C GLY A 633 4.49 12.41 24.69
N VAL A 634 5.78 12.14 24.85
CA VAL A 634 6.70 13.06 25.54
C VAL A 634 6.85 14.31 24.65
N PRO A 635 6.51 15.52 25.13
CA PRO A 635 6.57 16.74 24.33
C PRO A 635 7.97 16.91 23.70
N GLY A 636 8.00 17.09 22.37
CA GLY A 636 9.24 17.28 21.61
C GLY A 636 10.01 15.99 21.24
N VAL A 637 9.57 14.82 21.72
CA VAL A 637 10.19 13.52 21.38
C VAL A 637 9.19 12.60 20.66
N GLU A 638 7.96 12.53 21.15
CA GLU A 638 6.89 11.72 20.56
C GLU A 638 5.69 12.59 20.21
N ALA A 639 4.94 12.19 19.19
CA ALA A 639 3.73 12.90 18.80
C ALA A 639 2.65 12.77 19.88
N THR A 640 2.06 13.90 20.25
CA THR A 640 0.80 13.95 21.00
C THR A 640 -0.36 13.39 20.17
N GLY A 641 -1.51 13.14 20.79
CA GLY A 641 -2.68 12.61 20.09
C GLY A 641 -3.18 13.56 19.00
N GLU A 642 -3.14 14.85 19.30
CA GLU A 642 -3.49 15.96 18.43
C GLU A 642 -2.55 16.03 17.23
N GLN A 643 -1.23 15.96 17.46
CA GLN A 643 -0.23 15.93 16.39
C GLN A 643 -0.35 14.69 15.50
N THR A 644 -0.84 13.57 16.07
CA THR A 644 -1.11 12.35 15.31
C THR A 644 -2.33 12.55 14.40
N ASN A 645 -3.42 13.10 14.93
CA ASN A 645 -4.62 13.40 14.15
C ASN A 645 -4.33 14.44 13.05
N VAL A 646 -3.55 15.49 13.36
CA VAL A 646 -3.13 16.52 12.39
C VAL A 646 -2.34 15.91 11.23
N LEU A 647 -1.41 14.99 11.52
CA LEU A 647 -0.68 14.26 10.47
C LEU A 647 -1.63 13.47 9.57
N ASP A 648 -2.55 12.69 10.15
CA ASP A 648 -3.47 11.87 9.36
C ASP A 648 -4.42 12.72 8.51
N VAL A 649 -4.87 13.87 9.01
CA VAL A 649 -5.66 14.85 8.23
C VAL A 649 -4.83 15.46 7.11
N GLY A 650 -3.56 15.79 7.36
CA GLY A 650 -2.63 16.26 6.31
C GLY A 650 -2.49 15.25 5.17
N ILE A 651 -2.30 13.98 5.52
CA ILE A 651 -2.24 12.89 4.53
C ILE A 651 -3.56 12.78 3.76
N MET A 652 -4.70 12.89 4.45
CA MET A 652 -6.01 12.87 3.78
C MET A 652 -6.20 14.04 2.82
N MET A 653 -5.81 15.25 3.20
CA MET A 653 -5.88 16.42 2.31
C MET A 653 -4.96 16.27 1.10
N ALA A 654 -3.75 15.72 1.28
CA ALA A 654 -2.85 15.42 0.16
C ALA A 654 -3.46 14.38 -0.80
N THR A 655 -4.20 13.39 -0.29
CA THR A 655 -4.99 12.46 -1.12
C THR A 655 -6.12 13.16 -1.89
N LEU A 656 -6.75 14.19 -1.32
CA LEU A 656 -7.80 14.95 -2.00
C LEU A 656 -7.24 15.85 -3.11
N MET A 657 -6.06 16.45 -2.91
CA MET A 657 -5.38 17.30 -3.90
C MET A 657 -4.88 16.51 -5.12
N LEU A 658 -4.54 15.23 -4.91
CA LEU A 658 -4.06 14.33 -5.94
C LEU A 658 -4.98 13.12 -5.98
N PRO A 659 -6.14 13.21 -6.65
CA PRO A 659 -7.15 12.15 -6.64
C PRO A 659 -6.67 10.90 -7.39
N GLN A 660 -5.75 10.15 -6.77
CA GLN A 660 -5.37 8.79 -7.11
C GLN A 660 -6.30 7.88 -6.30
N THR A 661 -7.30 7.32 -6.97
CA THR A 661 -8.29 6.47 -6.32
C THR A 661 -7.62 5.23 -5.70
N GLY A 662 -7.78 5.05 -4.38
CA GLY A 662 -7.55 3.76 -3.71
C GLY A 662 -6.23 3.56 -2.94
N SER A 663 -5.30 4.53 -2.92
CA SER A 663 -4.05 4.41 -2.14
C SER A 663 -3.85 5.58 -1.17
N LYS A 664 -3.31 5.29 0.04
CA LYS A 664 -2.92 6.33 1.00
C LYS A 664 -1.81 7.17 0.36
N TYR A 665 -1.88 8.50 0.49
CA TYR A 665 -0.85 9.37 -0.07
C TYR A 665 0.53 9.00 0.52
N VAL A 666 1.52 8.84 -0.36
CA VAL A 666 2.93 8.61 -0.04
C VAL A 666 3.77 9.45 -0.99
N SER A 667 4.74 10.18 -0.44
CA SER A 667 5.68 10.99 -1.21
C SER A 667 7.06 11.01 -0.55
N GLU A 668 8.04 11.52 -1.29
CA GLU A 668 9.39 11.77 -0.78
C GLU A 668 9.39 13.00 0.14
N THR A 669 10.33 13.05 1.08
CA THR A 669 10.54 14.19 1.96
C THR A 669 11.18 15.34 1.19
N ILE A 670 10.62 16.53 1.34
CA ILE A 670 11.19 17.80 0.89
C ILE A 670 11.31 18.77 2.05
N THR A 671 12.18 19.75 1.87
CA THR A 671 12.32 20.89 2.77
C THR A 671 11.44 22.04 2.29
N VAL A 672 10.52 22.51 3.13
CA VAL A 672 9.56 23.57 2.82
C VAL A 672 9.72 24.73 3.79
N ASP A 673 9.65 25.97 3.28
CA ASP A 673 9.51 27.17 4.10
C ASP A 673 8.03 27.40 4.44
N LEU A 674 7.70 27.27 5.73
CA LEU A 674 6.33 27.40 6.24
C LEU A 674 6.04 28.77 6.87
N THR A 675 6.94 29.75 6.75
CA THR A 675 6.79 31.06 7.41
C THR A 675 5.53 31.82 7.00
N GLU A 676 5.05 31.64 5.75
CA GLU A 676 3.80 32.24 5.26
C GLU A 676 2.55 31.77 6.01
N VAL A 677 2.61 30.57 6.60
CA VAL A 677 1.53 29.99 7.39
C VAL A 677 1.90 29.91 8.88
N GLY A 678 2.78 30.82 9.33
CA GLY A 678 3.19 30.93 10.74
C GLY A 678 4.08 29.78 11.23
N GLY A 679 4.60 28.96 10.33
CA GLY A 679 5.51 27.85 10.64
C GLY A 679 6.98 28.25 10.70
N GLN A 680 7.85 27.23 10.75
CA GLN A 680 9.31 27.39 10.74
C GLN A 680 9.86 27.42 9.30
N THR A 681 11.07 27.96 9.14
CA THR A 681 11.87 27.79 7.93
C THR A 681 12.47 26.38 7.89
N GLU A 682 12.68 25.85 6.69
CA GLU A 682 13.39 24.58 6.47
C GLU A 682 12.75 23.35 7.17
N VAL A 683 11.44 23.17 7.02
CA VAL A 683 10.73 22.02 7.60
C VAL A 683 10.74 20.83 6.64
N GLU A 684 11.26 19.70 7.12
CA GLU A 684 11.16 18.41 6.42
C GLU A 684 9.73 17.85 6.50
N THR A 685 9.17 17.54 5.33
CA THR A 685 7.81 17.04 5.19
C THR A 685 7.68 16.14 3.95
N PRO A 686 6.97 15.00 4.02
CA PRO A 686 6.76 14.08 2.92
C PRO A 686 5.69 14.62 1.95
N ALA A 687 5.82 15.87 1.51
CA ALA A 687 4.84 16.59 0.69
C ALA A 687 5.31 16.84 -0.75
N ASN A 688 6.37 16.17 -1.22
CA ASN A 688 7.02 16.46 -2.52
C ASN A 688 6.02 16.50 -3.69
N ASN A 689 5.06 15.59 -3.73
CA ASN A 689 4.12 15.48 -4.86
C ASN A 689 3.11 16.64 -4.94
N ILE A 690 3.03 17.55 -3.97
CA ILE A 690 2.15 18.73 -4.02
C ILE A 690 2.92 20.05 -4.20
N PHE A 691 4.24 20.00 -4.38
CA PHE A 691 5.09 21.16 -4.67
C PHE A 691 5.88 20.98 -5.98
N PRO A 692 6.30 22.08 -6.63
CA PRO A 692 7.21 22.01 -7.77
C PRO A 692 8.52 21.32 -7.41
N ASP A 693 9.05 20.53 -8.34
CA ASP A 693 10.34 19.86 -8.17
C ASP A 693 11.47 20.91 -8.08
N ALA A 694 12.33 20.81 -7.05
CA ALA A 694 13.47 21.70 -6.88
C ALA A 694 14.46 21.65 -8.08
N SER A 695 14.48 20.54 -8.81
CA SER A 695 15.30 20.34 -10.01
C SER A 695 14.63 20.80 -11.31
N ASP A 696 13.31 20.98 -11.31
CA ASP A 696 12.55 21.53 -12.45
C ASP A 696 11.33 22.35 -11.95
N PRO A 697 11.53 23.63 -11.57
CA PRO A 697 10.47 24.49 -11.04
C PRO A 697 9.33 24.79 -12.03
N LEU A 698 9.49 24.40 -13.31
CA LEU A 698 8.46 24.57 -14.34
C LEU A 698 7.39 23.46 -14.28
N VAL A 699 7.64 22.38 -13.54
CA VAL A 699 6.69 21.28 -13.35
C VAL A 699 6.10 21.38 -11.94
N ASP A 700 5.05 22.18 -11.80
CA ASP A 700 4.19 22.16 -10.61
C ASP A 700 3.18 21.00 -10.76
N PRO A 701 3.12 20.03 -9.84
CA PRO A 701 2.16 18.93 -9.91
C PRO A 701 0.73 19.35 -9.58
N CYS A 702 0.56 20.45 -8.83
CA CYS A 702 -0.75 20.94 -8.37
C CYS A 702 -0.94 22.44 -8.63
N PRO A 703 -0.69 22.97 -9.84
CA PRO A 703 -0.66 24.42 -10.10
C PRO A 703 -2.01 25.09 -9.83
N HIS A 704 -3.09 24.32 -9.95
CA HIS A 704 -4.47 24.74 -9.72
C HIS A 704 -4.87 24.76 -8.23
N ILE A 705 -4.03 24.27 -7.32
CA ILE A 705 -4.32 24.26 -5.88
C ILE A 705 -3.71 25.50 -5.21
N ASP A 706 -4.45 26.14 -4.32
CA ASP A 706 -3.99 27.27 -3.54
C ASP A 706 -2.66 26.97 -2.83
N ARG A 707 -1.65 27.82 -3.07
CA ARG A 707 -0.32 27.63 -2.47
C ARG A 707 -0.36 27.63 -0.95
N SER A 708 -1.18 28.48 -0.33
CA SER A 708 -1.37 28.50 1.13
C SER A 708 -1.97 27.17 1.64
N MET A 709 -2.86 26.53 0.88
CA MET A 709 -3.40 25.21 1.23
C MET A 709 -2.31 24.15 1.21
N ARG A 710 -1.47 24.16 0.18
CA ARG A 710 -0.34 23.23 0.05
C ARG A 710 0.63 23.37 1.22
N LEU A 711 0.94 24.60 1.63
CA LEU A 711 1.77 24.89 2.80
C LEU A 711 1.16 24.39 4.12
N LEU A 712 -0.14 24.60 4.34
CA LEU A 712 -0.82 24.09 5.54
C LEU A 712 -0.83 22.55 5.58
N VAL A 713 -1.08 21.89 4.45
CA VAL A 713 -1.03 20.42 4.34
C VAL A 713 0.39 19.92 4.61
N ALA A 714 1.40 20.56 4.03
CA ALA A 714 2.81 20.24 4.28
C ALA A 714 3.18 20.39 5.76
N ALA A 715 2.68 21.44 6.40
CA ALA A 715 2.87 21.68 7.82
C ALA A 715 2.22 20.59 8.69
N CYS A 716 1.00 20.16 8.35
CA CYS A 716 0.36 19.02 9.02
C CYS A 716 1.21 17.74 8.94
N MET A 717 1.88 17.56 7.80
CA MET A 717 2.64 16.36 7.47
C MET A 717 4.09 16.36 7.95
N ALA A 718 4.57 17.44 8.60
CA ALA A 718 5.96 17.57 9.02
C ALA A 718 6.49 16.31 9.76
N ASP A 719 7.70 15.87 9.37
CA ASP A 719 8.30 14.62 9.86
C ASP A 719 8.49 14.67 11.38
N LEU A 720 9.00 15.79 11.88
CA LEU A 720 9.09 16.05 13.32
C LEU A 720 7.76 16.60 13.87
N PRO A 721 7.14 15.95 14.88
CA PRO A 721 5.84 16.36 15.40
C PRO A 721 5.79 17.82 15.90
N MET A 722 6.91 18.33 16.43
CA MET A 722 7.01 19.70 16.93
C MET A 722 6.90 20.78 15.85
N TYR A 723 7.09 20.44 14.57
CA TYR A 723 6.93 21.36 13.45
C TYR A 723 5.53 21.33 12.84
N ARG A 724 4.66 20.43 13.30
CA ARG A 724 3.25 20.44 12.89
C ARG A 724 2.55 21.64 13.52
N LEU A 725 1.80 22.36 12.70
CA LEU A 725 1.03 23.53 13.15
C LEU A 725 0.04 23.14 14.24
N GLN A 726 -0.17 24.07 15.17
CA GLN A 726 -1.17 23.89 16.22
C GLN A 726 -2.58 23.98 15.64
N LEU A 727 -3.55 23.36 16.32
CA LEU A 727 -4.95 23.39 15.88
C LEU A 727 -5.51 24.80 15.77
N SER A 728 -5.07 25.72 16.64
CA SER A 728 -5.48 27.12 16.59
C SER A 728 -4.97 27.85 15.35
N ASP A 729 -3.74 27.58 14.94
CA ASP A 729 -3.16 28.17 13.74
C ASP A 729 -3.84 27.62 12.49
N LEU A 730 -4.05 26.29 12.43
CA LEU A 730 -4.77 25.64 11.34
C LEU A 730 -6.19 26.20 11.19
N GLU A 731 -6.95 26.28 12.28
CA GLU A 731 -8.30 26.85 12.27
C GLU A 731 -8.29 28.30 11.78
N PHE A 732 -7.36 29.12 12.29
CA PHE A 732 -7.23 30.51 11.90
C PHE A 732 -6.97 30.67 10.39
N TYR A 733 -5.94 30.01 9.85
CA TYR A 733 -5.57 30.16 8.44
C TYR A 733 -6.65 29.60 7.49
N ILE A 734 -7.28 28.48 7.83
CA ILE A 734 -8.35 27.90 7.01
C ILE A 734 -9.59 28.80 7.04
N THR A 735 -9.98 29.31 8.20
CA THR A 735 -11.14 30.22 8.33
C THR A 735 -10.90 31.53 7.56
N GLN A 736 -9.70 32.09 7.66
CA GLN A 736 -9.32 33.27 6.88
C GLN A 736 -9.39 33.00 5.37
N ALA A 737 -8.93 31.82 4.91
CA ALA A 737 -9.03 31.45 3.51
C ALA A 737 -10.50 31.38 3.05
N LEU A 738 -11.39 30.78 3.84
CA LEU A 738 -12.82 30.69 3.51
C LEU A 738 -13.52 32.05 3.45
N GLN A 739 -13.07 33.04 4.22
CA GLN A 739 -13.64 34.40 4.21
C GLN A 739 -13.12 35.26 3.05
N LEU A 740 -11.92 34.97 2.54
CA LEU A 740 -11.24 35.79 1.54
C LEU A 740 -11.32 35.22 0.12
N ARG A 741 -11.56 33.92 -0.04
CA ARG A 741 -11.53 33.22 -1.34
C ARG A 741 -12.92 33.15 -1.97
N GLU A 742 -13.26 34.17 -2.74
CA GLU A 742 -14.44 34.18 -3.61
C GLU A 742 -14.11 33.62 -5.01
N PRO A 743 -15.10 33.17 -5.80
CA PRO A 743 -14.87 32.60 -7.12
C PRO A 743 -14.02 33.50 -8.04
N GLU A 744 -14.19 34.82 -7.94
CA GLU A 744 -13.49 35.81 -8.75
C GLU A 744 -11.99 35.91 -8.46
N GLU A 745 -11.52 35.35 -7.35
CA GLU A 745 -10.10 35.33 -6.96
C GLU A 745 -9.31 34.21 -7.66
N TYR A 746 -9.99 33.31 -8.38
CA TYR A 746 -9.39 32.19 -9.10
C TYR A 746 -9.24 32.47 -10.60
N GLU A 747 -8.20 31.93 -11.23
CA GLU A 747 -7.97 32.10 -12.68
C GLU A 747 -9.14 31.57 -13.53
N ASP A 748 -9.78 30.49 -13.08
CA ASP A 748 -11.04 29.98 -13.63
C ASP A 748 -12.14 30.02 -12.56
N PRO A 749 -13.00 31.07 -12.56
CA PRO A 749 -14.07 31.23 -11.57
C PRO A 749 -15.21 30.23 -11.71
N GLN A 750 -15.42 29.64 -12.88
CA GLN A 750 -16.56 28.76 -13.16
C GLN A 750 -16.64 27.54 -12.23
N PRO A 751 -15.59 26.71 -12.09
CA PRO A 751 -15.61 25.55 -11.19
C PRO A 751 -15.68 25.93 -9.71
N GLU A 752 -15.28 27.15 -9.35
CA GLU A 752 -15.26 27.65 -7.98
C GLU A 752 -16.59 28.32 -7.57
N SER A 753 -17.51 28.54 -8.51
CA SER A 753 -18.84 29.12 -8.20
C SER A 753 -19.66 28.25 -7.24
N ASP A 754 -20.52 28.89 -6.44
CA ASP A 754 -21.42 28.21 -5.52
C ASP A 754 -22.32 27.21 -6.29
N GLU A 755 -22.82 27.61 -7.47
CA GLU A 755 -23.63 26.75 -8.32
C GLU A 755 -22.88 25.50 -8.80
N ALA A 756 -21.62 25.62 -9.23
CA ALA A 756 -20.82 24.48 -9.68
C ALA A 756 -20.51 23.53 -8.53
N ILE A 757 -20.13 24.06 -7.36
CA ILE A 757 -19.87 23.26 -6.16
C ILE A 757 -21.15 22.54 -5.70
N MET A 758 -22.29 23.24 -5.68
CA MET A 758 -23.57 22.62 -5.33
C MET A 758 -23.98 21.54 -6.33
N GLN A 759 -23.68 21.67 -7.63
CA GLN A 759 -23.92 20.61 -8.60
C GLN A 759 -23.04 19.38 -8.37
N ILE A 760 -21.76 19.57 -8.01
CA ILE A 760 -20.86 18.49 -7.61
C ILE A 760 -21.41 17.79 -6.36
N VAL A 761 -21.78 18.56 -5.34
CA VAL A 761 -22.36 18.03 -4.10
C VAL A 761 -23.66 17.29 -4.39
N GLN A 762 -24.56 17.85 -5.18
CA GLN A 762 -25.82 17.20 -5.53
C GLN A 762 -25.58 15.87 -6.24
N SER A 763 -24.80 15.87 -7.32
CA SER A 763 -24.55 14.68 -8.14
C SER A 763 -23.71 13.60 -7.43
N CYS A 764 -22.72 14.00 -6.62
CA CYS A 764 -21.77 13.08 -6.02
C CYS A 764 -22.09 12.71 -4.56
N ILE A 765 -23.03 13.39 -3.89
CA ILE A 765 -23.36 13.15 -2.48
C ILE A 765 -24.85 12.83 -2.31
N PHE A 766 -25.77 13.59 -2.91
CA PHE A 766 -27.20 13.46 -2.65
C PHE A 766 -27.99 12.60 -3.67
N ASP A 767 -27.63 12.64 -4.95
CA ASP A 767 -28.26 11.84 -6.02
C ASP A 767 -27.61 10.46 -6.21
N ALA A 768 -26.74 10.07 -5.27
CA ALA A 768 -25.78 8.97 -5.40
C ALA A 768 -26.33 7.58 -5.06
#